data_AF-A0A7W4EJL8-F1
#
_entry.id   AF-A0A7W4EJL8-F1
#
_cell.length_a   1.000
_cell.length_b   1.000
_cell.length_c   1.000
_cell.angle_alpha   90.00
_cell.angle_beta   90.00
_cell.angle_gamma   90.00
#
_symmetry.space_group_name_H-M   'P 1'
#
loop_
_entity.id
_entity.type
_entity.pdbx_description
1 polymer ?
#
loop_
_entity_poly.entity_id
_entity_poly.type
_entity_poly.pdbx_seq_one_letter_code
_entity_poly.pdbx_strand_id
1 'polypeptide(L)'
;MDFTHRYANLNPNQRRAVDHIDGPVMVVAGPGTGKTELLSMRAAHILRQTDALPETILCLTFTESGSIAMQKRLASIIGRDAYNVSIYTFHAFGSEIMSRYRQYFYHGAEFSPADDLTRHRIVTDILHELPPSNPLKTIMNGRFTTTKGILSSLSDIKRAGLSASELQDILAANQQVIDTAEPLLVAAYGSRVSKATLAALEDTTQQLHHIQEPTPVAGVPRLSSVLLRSLERTCAEAHAHAKTTPPLTAWKNQWLTKDARGNVVLKARQQQPRLHALVTIYQRYQAALQAAELYDFDDMIGQVIHAASTHPELAYELQETYQYIMVDEFQDTNLAQMRLLDILTSSPVHEGNPNLLVVGDDDQAIYGFQGADVGNILQFMEHYPSAELITLTDNYRSVEAILTPARQVITQGTERLEAHLPQLDKTLTAHAQPRSGSTAERVTLPTQAAERAWVAQSIAAKLAAGAPAHEIAVLGRRHADLIALLPYLAQQGIPVSYQQRDNVLEDPLVTQLVLLARVVLLLARGEHDNANALLPELLAHPAWDIAPTTLWQVSLAAYRKRQLWLEVMQTIPATQPLAQWLLSCAQASLVTPLERILDTLVGTTMPQPTTSAGTTHKQHDSTTVGEQGDYSSPLAGYFLAASNQRYLAHIQNLNAIRAALREHQPHQSQPRLGDMLEFIDQCTASGTSITSQQQLGDEATSIRLMSAHASKGLEFDTVYLLDATNTTWGSRVRSPAPTISYPPNLRLRRSTNSAEERLRLFFVGMTRARQQLYITQAEQADSGKELAIADFLAAAPAVHTATHATPNVDGLAPQHTATTEWYSPLLSLPHATMQQYLAGALAQYRLSATHVNAFINVARGGPQAFLLRHLLHMPAATSPHAGYGTAIHAALQFAHDHTRAHGTPPPASAIISTFTKQLARQQLTQQEHAHFRHKGVEALTAFLAHKQASFTPNQQAELSFARQQAQLGPVALTGKVDVATVDETAKTIRVIDYKTSAPLSSWRPSTDYHKIQAHTYRQQLLFYRLLASTAQHWRHYHFAGGELQFIEPTKAGDITSLELGQVTQSELDDFDALLSAIWRHIQALDFPDTSSYSPDYQGVLAFEDDLRAGRI
;
A
#
# COMPACT_ATOMS: atom_id res chain seq x y z
N MET A 1 47.90 0.87 4.76
CA MET A 1 48.86 0.07 3.96
C MET A 1 49.26 0.93 2.78
N ASP A 2 50.55 0.98 2.42
CA ASP A 2 51.07 1.79 1.32
C ASP A 2 50.51 1.33 -0.05
N PHE A 3 50.25 2.28 -0.94
CA PHE A 3 49.76 2.08 -2.32
C PHE A 3 50.56 0.99 -3.05
N THR A 4 51.87 1.00 -2.89
CA THR A 4 52.83 0.11 -3.58
C THR A 4 52.50 -1.36 -3.33
N HIS A 5 52.14 -1.71 -2.09
CA HIS A 5 51.81 -3.10 -1.71
C HIS A 5 50.46 -3.53 -2.29
N ARG A 6 49.44 -2.67 -2.24
CA ARG A 6 48.12 -2.97 -2.80
C ARG A 6 48.17 -3.11 -4.31
N TYR A 7 48.88 -2.21 -4.99
CA TYR A 7 49.09 -2.23 -6.43
C TYR A 7 49.80 -3.50 -6.90
N ALA A 8 50.80 -3.98 -6.15
CA ALA A 8 51.49 -5.24 -6.44
C ALA A 8 50.55 -6.47 -6.42
N ASN A 9 49.51 -6.44 -5.58
CA ASN A 9 48.55 -7.54 -5.43
C ASN A 9 47.37 -7.48 -6.41
N LEU A 10 47.28 -6.46 -7.27
CA LEU A 10 46.25 -6.41 -8.31
C LEU A 10 46.52 -7.49 -9.37
N ASN A 11 45.46 -8.21 -9.75
CA ASN A 11 45.53 -9.14 -10.88
C ASN A 11 45.71 -8.37 -12.21
N PRO A 12 46.04 -9.06 -13.33
CA PRO A 12 46.29 -8.40 -14.60
C PRO A 12 45.15 -7.50 -15.10
N ASN A 13 43.89 -7.93 -14.95
CA ASN A 13 42.73 -7.16 -15.42
C ASN A 13 42.42 -5.96 -14.53
N GLN A 14 42.54 -6.09 -13.21
CA GLN A 14 42.43 -4.99 -12.25
C GLN A 14 43.53 -3.95 -12.49
N ARG A 15 44.77 -4.41 -12.71
CA ARG A 15 45.90 -3.54 -13.02
C ARG A 15 45.68 -2.80 -14.34
N ARG A 16 45.26 -3.50 -15.40
CA ARG A 16 44.89 -2.89 -16.69
C ARG A 16 43.84 -1.79 -16.51
N ALA A 17 42.81 -2.04 -15.72
CA ALA A 17 41.77 -1.05 -15.40
C ALA A 17 42.27 0.12 -14.52
N VAL A 18 43.34 -0.05 -13.75
CA VAL A 18 43.95 1.03 -12.95
C VAL A 18 44.90 1.87 -13.81
N ASP A 19 45.67 1.22 -14.69
CA ASP A 19 46.73 1.83 -15.50
C ASP A 19 46.18 2.61 -16.70
N HIS A 20 44.98 2.26 -17.21
CA HIS A 20 44.35 2.95 -18.34
C HIS A 20 43.74 4.30 -17.91
N ILE A 21 44.57 5.31 -17.63
CA ILE A 21 44.13 6.60 -17.05
C ILE A 21 43.24 7.40 -18.02
N ASP A 22 43.65 7.50 -19.28
CA ASP A 22 43.00 8.35 -20.28
C ASP A 22 41.94 7.59 -21.09
N GLY A 23 40.85 8.27 -21.46
CA GLY A 23 39.77 7.72 -22.30
C GLY A 23 38.75 6.85 -21.55
N PRO A 24 37.69 6.40 -22.26
CA PRO A 24 36.58 5.69 -21.65
C PRO A 24 36.90 4.22 -21.35
N VAL A 25 36.54 3.74 -20.16
CA VAL A 25 36.76 2.36 -19.72
C VAL A 25 35.47 1.77 -19.14
N MET A 26 35.09 0.58 -19.61
CA MET A 26 34.00 -0.21 -19.04
C MET A 26 34.55 -1.44 -18.35
N VAL A 27 34.36 -1.52 -17.03
CA VAL A 27 34.72 -2.68 -16.22
C VAL A 27 33.48 -3.49 -15.88
N VAL A 28 33.37 -4.69 -16.44
CA VAL A 28 32.33 -5.66 -16.07
C VAL A 28 32.87 -6.54 -14.95
N ALA A 29 32.31 -6.37 -13.76
CA ALA A 29 32.86 -6.95 -12.55
C ALA A 29 31.79 -7.70 -11.75
N GLY A 30 31.92 -9.01 -11.63
CA GLY A 30 30.99 -9.81 -10.81
C GLY A 30 31.07 -9.49 -9.32
N PRO A 31 30.17 -10.04 -8.48
CA PRO A 31 30.26 -9.88 -7.04
C PRO A 31 31.60 -10.43 -6.51
N GLY A 32 32.19 -9.76 -5.51
CA GLY A 32 33.42 -10.22 -4.86
C GLY A 32 34.72 -10.09 -5.67
N THR A 33 34.70 -9.41 -6.81
CA THR A 33 35.87 -9.23 -7.71
C THR A 33 36.79 -8.06 -7.36
N GLY A 34 36.46 -7.31 -6.30
CA GLY A 34 37.28 -6.19 -5.82
C GLY A 34 37.00 -4.83 -6.46
N LYS A 35 35.78 -4.58 -6.98
CA LYS A 35 35.35 -3.29 -7.56
C LYS A 35 35.79 -2.06 -6.77
N THR A 36 35.50 -2.03 -5.46
CA THR A 36 35.83 -0.90 -4.59
C THR A 36 37.34 -0.71 -4.41
N GLU A 37 38.11 -1.80 -4.41
CA GLU A 37 39.58 -1.73 -4.40
C GLU A 37 40.08 -1.12 -5.71
N LEU A 38 39.57 -1.59 -6.85
CA LEU A 38 39.91 -1.08 -8.18
C LEU A 38 39.66 0.43 -8.28
N LEU A 39 38.46 0.90 -7.91
CA LEU A 39 38.10 2.32 -7.96
C LEU A 39 39.02 3.18 -7.07
N SER A 40 39.26 2.72 -5.84
CA SER A 40 40.14 3.45 -4.90
C SER A 40 41.60 3.47 -5.37
N MET A 41 42.08 2.35 -5.94
CA MET A 41 43.44 2.24 -6.49
C MET A 41 43.61 3.09 -7.74
N ARG A 42 42.60 3.18 -8.61
CA ARG A 42 42.62 4.04 -9.79
C ARG A 42 42.67 5.51 -9.41
N ALA A 43 41.82 5.97 -8.48
CA ALA A 43 41.87 7.34 -7.97
C ALA A 43 43.25 7.70 -7.43
N ALA A 44 43.84 6.81 -6.61
CA ALA A 44 45.18 7.00 -6.07
C ALA A 44 46.28 6.94 -7.15
N HIS A 45 46.08 6.16 -8.22
CA HIS A 45 47.03 6.04 -9.32
C HIS A 45 47.02 7.29 -10.20
N ILE A 46 45.85 7.85 -10.51
CA ILE A 46 45.69 9.12 -11.23
C ILE A 46 46.49 10.21 -10.51
N LEU A 47 46.25 10.44 -9.22
CA LEU A 47 46.95 11.45 -8.42
C LEU A 47 48.47 11.22 -8.31
N ARG A 48 48.96 10.02 -8.58
CA ARG A 48 50.40 9.69 -8.56
C ARG A 48 51.07 9.83 -9.91
N GLN A 49 50.35 9.61 -11.01
CA GLN A 49 50.90 9.61 -12.37
C GLN A 49 50.64 10.92 -13.12
N THR A 50 49.69 11.73 -12.64
CA THR A 50 49.30 12.99 -13.27
C THR A 50 49.47 14.16 -12.30
N ASP A 51 49.44 15.39 -12.84
CA ASP A 51 49.43 16.63 -12.05
C ASP A 51 48.00 17.00 -11.58
N ALA A 52 47.07 16.05 -11.59
CA ALA A 52 45.68 16.29 -11.19
C ALA A 52 45.57 16.55 -9.69
N LEU A 53 44.70 17.49 -9.32
CA LEU A 53 44.34 17.74 -7.92
C LEU A 53 43.25 16.74 -7.47
N PRO A 54 43.20 16.36 -6.19
CA PRO A 54 42.15 15.47 -5.66
C PRO A 54 40.72 15.89 -6.02
N GLU A 55 40.45 17.18 -6.00
CA GLU A 55 39.14 17.77 -6.29
C GLU A 55 38.68 17.62 -7.75
N THR A 56 39.59 17.32 -8.68
CA THR A 56 39.23 17.09 -10.09
C THR A 56 38.77 15.66 -10.38
N ILE A 57 38.83 14.78 -9.39
CA ILE A 57 38.36 13.39 -9.47
C ILE A 57 36.96 13.31 -8.86
N LEU A 58 36.00 12.86 -9.67
CA LEU A 58 34.61 12.62 -9.26
C LEU A 58 34.31 11.12 -9.22
N CYS A 59 33.91 10.62 -8.06
CA CYS A 59 33.42 9.26 -7.88
C CYS A 59 31.92 9.28 -7.55
N LEU A 60 31.10 8.70 -8.42
CA LEU A 60 29.66 8.59 -8.25
C LEU A 60 29.28 7.15 -7.89
N THR A 61 28.43 7.02 -6.88
CA THR A 61 27.92 5.72 -6.41
C THR A 61 26.39 5.75 -6.30
N PHE A 62 25.77 4.57 -6.30
CA PHE A 62 24.31 4.47 -6.13
C PHE A 62 23.87 4.58 -4.66
N THR A 63 24.70 4.13 -3.71
CA THR A 63 24.34 4.02 -2.29
C THR A 63 25.29 4.82 -1.40
N GLU A 64 24.75 5.37 -0.31
CA GLU A 64 25.53 6.10 0.69
C GLU A 64 26.54 5.20 1.42
N SER A 65 26.20 3.93 1.63
CA SER A 65 27.16 2.96 2.16
C SER A 65 28.35 2.74 1.21
N GLY A 66 28.11 2.78 -0.11
CA GLY A 66 29.15 2.71 -1.12
C GLY A 66 30.10 3.89 -1.09
N SER A 67 29.58 5.13 -1.02
CA SER A 67 30.41 6.34 -0.93
C SER A 67 31.27 6.33 0.35
N ILE A 68 30.69 5.99 1.51
CA ILE A 68 31.43 5.90 2.78
C ILE A 68 32.52 4.83 2.72
N ALA A 69 32.22 3.65 2.15
CA ALA A 69 33.19 2.57 2.03
C ALA A 69 34.36 2.94 1.12
N MET A 70 34.09 3.59 -0.01
CA MET A 70 35.10 4.10 -0.94
C MET A 70 35.96 5.18 -0.29
N GLN A 71 35.34 6.14 0.41
CA GLN A 71 36.03 7.20 1.14
C GLN A 71 37.01 6.65 2.18
N LYS A 72 36.54 5.73 3.04
CA LYS A 72 37.38 5.07 4.06
C LYS A 72 38.55 4.32 3.42
N ARG A 73 38.31 3.66 2.29
CA ARG A 73 39.33 2.88 1.59
C ARG A 73 40.38 3.78 0.96
N LEU A 74 39.97 4.82 0.25
CA LEU A 74 40.87 5.79 -0.35
C LEU A 74 41.72 6.50 0.71
N ALA A 75 41.11 6.89 1.85
CA ALA A 75 41.83 7.44 2.99
C ALA A 75 42.91 6.50 3.55
N SER A 76 42.71 5.19 3.46
CA SER A 76 43.71 4.20 3.86
C SER A 76 44.91 4.06 2.90
N ILE A 77 44.79 4.62 1.68
CA ILE A 77 45.77 4.56 0.59
C ILE A 77 46.55 5.88 0.49
N ILE A 78 45.85 7.02 0.40
CA ILE A 78 46.45 8.34 0.16
C ILE A 78 46.35 9.30 1.37
N GLY A 79 45.79 8.85 2.49
CA GLY A 79 45.71 9.66 3.71
C GLY A 79 44.67 10.78 3.63
N ARG A 80 45.05 11.98 4.08
CA ARG A 80 44.11 13.12 4.21
C ARG A 80 43.60 13.64 2.86
N ASP A 81 44.39 13.50 1.80
CA ASP A 81 44.02 13.97 0.45
C ASP A 81 42.77 13.25 -0.08
N ALA A 82 42.44 12.07 0.45
CA ALA A 82 41.21 11.37 0.13
C ALA A 82 39.95 12.19 0.44
N TYR A 83 39.97 13.04 1.48
CA TYR A 83 38.81 13.88 1.84
C TYR A 83 38.59 15.05 0.89
N ASN A 84 39.54 15.32 0.00
CA ASN A 84 39.40 16.33 -1.05
C ASN A 84 38.93 15.72 -2.38
N VAL A 85 38.87 14.38 -2.49
CA VAL A 85 38.29 13.71 -3.66
C VAL A 85 36.76 13.79 -3.57
N SER A 86 36.12 14.15 -4.69
CA SER A 86 34.67 14.31 -4.75
C SER A 86 33.98 12.95 -4.83
N ILE A 87 33.61 12.37 -3.68
CA ILE A 87 32.91 11.07 -3.60
C ILE A 87 31.47 11.27 -3.15
N TYR A 88 30.52 11.05 -4.05
CA TYR A 88 29.10 11.31 -3.80
C TYR A 88 28.19 10.17 -4.25
N THR A 89 26.96 10.17 -3.76
CA THR A 89 25.85 9.56 -4.52
C THR A 89 25.39 10.53 -5.59
N PHE A 90 24.74 10.06 -6.67
CA PHE A 90 24.19 10.98 -7.70
C PHE A 90 23.32 12.09 -7.11
N HIS A 91 22.53 11.77 -6.09
CA HIS A 91 21.65 12.73 -5.42
C HIS A 91 22.45 13.72 -4.57
N ALA A 92 23.41 13.24 -3.75
CA ALA A 92 24.27 14.12 -2.98
C ALA A 92 25.08 15.07 -3.89
N PHE A 93 25.52 14.59 -5.05
CA PHE A 93 26.20 15.40 -6.05
C PHE A 93 25.29 16.50 -6.64
N GLY A 94 24.03 16.16 -6.96
CA GLY A 94 23.05 17.16 -7.40
C GLY A 94 22.81 18.25 -6.35
N SER A 95 22.70 17.85 -5.07
CA SER A 95 22.57 18.79 -3.95
C SER A 95 23.79 19.70 -3.81
N GLU A 96 24.99 19.14 -3.94
CA GLU A 96 26.25 19.88 -3.90
C GLU A 96 26.32 20.92 -5.03
N ILE A 97 25.96 20.55 -6.27
CA ILE A 97 25.91 21.49 -7.40
C ILE A 97 24.94 22.64 -7.10
N MET A 98 23.72 22.33 -6.66
CA MET A 98 22.72 23.36 -6.34
C MET A 98 23.19 24.30 -5.23
N SER A 99 23.86 23.76 -4.21
CA SER A 99 24.37 24.53 -3.06
C SER A 99 25.59 25.39 -3.41
N ARG A 100 26.50 24.88 -4.25
CA ARG A 100 27.73 25.56 -4.66
C ARG A 100 27.49 26.62 -5.73
N TYR A 101 26.57 26.35 -6.67
CA TYR A 101 26.32 27.18 -7.84
C TYR A 101 24.95 27.89 -7.81
N ARG A 102 24.57 28.41 -6.62
CA ARG A 102 23.24 28.99 -6.34
C ARG A 102 22.77 30.05 -7.35
N GLN A 103 23.69 30.77 -7.98
CA GLN A 103 23.40 31.79 -8.97
C GLN A 103 22.63 31.27 -10.20
N TYR A 104 22.78 29.99 -10.56
CA TYR A 104 22.05 29.36 -11.67
C TYR A 104 20.71 28.75 -11.24
N PHE A 105 20.47 28.67 -9.94
CA PHE A 105 19.27 28.12 -9.32
C PHE A 105 18.54 29.25 -8.58
N TYR A 106 17.95 30.19 -9.33
CA TYR A 106 17.17 31.30 -8.76
C TYR A 106 16.13 30.78 -7.73
N HIS A 107 16.15 31.33 -6.52
CA HIS A 107 15.36 30.90 -5.34
C HIS A 107 15.64 29.49 -4.79
N GLY A 108 16.44 28.64 -5.45
CA GLY A 108 16.66 27.24 -5.04
C GLY A 108 17.36 27.04 -3.68
N ALA A 109 18.05 28.06 -3.15
CA ALA A 109 18.70 28.00 -1.84
C ALA A 109 17.74 28.11 -0.64
N GLU A 110 16.51 28.57 -0.86
CA GLU A 110 15.45 28.63 0.17
C GLU A 110 14.54 27.40 0.13
N PHE A 111 14.67 26.54 -0.89
CA PHE A 111 13.76 25.42 -1.07
C PHE A 111 14.06 24.28 -0.10
N SER A 112 13.01 23.67 0.42
CA SER A 112 13.08 22.49 1.29
C SER A 112 12.52 21.25 0.58
N PRO A 113 12.99 20.04 0.91
CA PRO A 113 12.40 18.82 0.38
C PRO A 113 10.93 18.68 0.84
N ALA A 114 10.03 18.37 -0.09
CA ALA A 114 8.63 18.12 0.23
C ALA A 114 8.48 16.75 0.92
N ASP A 115 7.88 16.74 2.11
CA ASP A 115 7.49 15.50 2.78
C ASP A 115 6.38 14.75 2.01
N ASP A 116 6.28 13.43 2.20
CA ASP A 116 5.33 12.58 1.46
C ASP A 116 3.86 12.98 1.68
N LEU A 117 3.51 13.52 2.86
CA LEU A 117 2.17 13.98 3.18
C LEU A 117 1.82 15.24 2.39
N THR A 118 2.76 16.19 2.33
CA THR A 118 2.65 17.41 1.55
C THR A 118 2.50 17.09 0.06
N ARG A 119 3.30 16.15 -0.47
CA ARG A 119 3.18 15.69 -1.86
C ARG A 119 1.79 15.08 -2.12
N HIS A 120 1.31 14.24 -1.20
CA HIS A 120 -0.02 13.63 -1.31
C HIS A 120 -1.15 14.67 -1.24
N ARG A 121 -1.04 15.67 -0.35
CA ARG A 121 -1.99 16.78 -0.23
C ARG A 121 -2.08 17.58 -1.53
N ILE A 122 -0.94 18.01 -2.09
CA ILE A 122 -0.91 18.78 -3.34
C ILE A 122 -1.63 18.01 -4.47
N VAL A 123 -1.36 16.71 -4.62
CA VAL A 123 -2.02 15.91 -5.66
C VAL A 123 -3.53 15.78 -5.39
N THR A 124 -3.94 15.58 -4.13
CA THR A 124 -5.35 15.53 -3.73
C THR A 124 -6.07 16.85 -4.04
N ASP A 125 -5.45 17.99 -3.75
CA ASP A 125 -6.01 19.32 -4.03
C ASP A 125 -6.17 19.54 -5.55
N ILE A 126 -5.16 19.17 -6.34
CA ILE A 126 -5.24 19.18 -7.81
C ILE A 126 -6.41 18.30 -8.29
N LEU A 127 -6.57 17.09 -7.75
CA LEU A 127 -7.67 16.19 -8.12
C LEU A 127 -9.05 16.75 -7.74
N HIS A 128 -9.16 17.50 -6.64
CA HIS A 128 -10.40 18.18 -6.27
C HIS A 128 -10.81 19.23 -7.31
N GLU A 129 -9.88 19.98 -7.86
CA GLU A 129 -10.13 21.01 -8.88
C GLU A 129 -10.40 20.46 -10.29
N LEU A 130 -9.93 19.25 -10.60
CA LEU A 130 -10.10 18.67 -11.93
C LEU A 130 -11.58 18.31 -12.23
N PRO A 131 -12.01 18.31 -13.50
CA PRO A 131 -13.38 17.95 -13.86
C PRO A 131 -13.67 16.47 -13.55
N PRO A 132 -14.93 16.09 -13.22
CA PRO A 132 -15.32 14.69 -12.97
C PRO A 132 -15.03 13.73 -14.13
N SER A 133 -14.96 14.24 -15.36
CA SER A 133 -14.63 13.46 -16.57
C SER A 133 -13.15 13.07 -16.67
N ASN A 134 -12.28 13.61 -15.81
CA ASN A 134 -10.85 13.29 -15.84
C ASN A 134 -10.63 11.80 -15.48
N PRO A 135 -9.90 11.03 -16.31
CA PRO A 135 -9.73 9.59 -16.12
C PRO A 135 -8.91 9.20 -14.87
N LEU A 136 -8.22 10.15 -14.24
CA LEU A 136 -7.48 9.97 -13.00
C LEU A 136 -8.25 10.46 -11.76
N LYS A 137 -9.43 11.09 -11.91
CA LYS A 137 -10.27 11.53 -10.79
C LYS A 137 -11.24 10.42 -10.37
N THR A 138 -10.75 9.44 -9.60
CA THR A 138 -11.56 8.33 -9.08
C THR A 138 -11.66 8.41 -7.55
N ILE A 139 -12.88 8.47 -7.02
CA ILE A 139 -13.16 8.55 -5.57
C ILE A 139 -13.85 7.27 -5.11
N MET A 140 -13.37 6.68 -4.01
CA MET A 140 -14.01 5.58 -3.31
C MET A 140 -14.01 5.88 -1.81
N ASN A 141 -15.17 5.75 -1.15
CA ASN A 141 -15.34 6.07 0.28
C ASN A 141 -14.82 7.49 0.65
N GLY A 142 -15.07 8.49 -0.20
CA GLY A 142 -14.62 9.86 0.02
C GLY A 142 -13.12 10.13 -0.22
N ARG A 143 -12.34 9.11 -0.63
CA ARG A 143 -10.89 9.24 -0.88
C ARG A 143 -10.53 8.98 -2.34
N PHE A 144 -9.53 9.67 -2.86
CA PHE A 144 -9.01 9.41 -4.19
C PHE A 144 -8.24 8.09 -4.23
N THR A 145 -8.58 7.20 -5.16
CA THR A 145 -7.93 5.88 -5.29
C THR A 145 -6.65 5.92 -6.13
N THR A 146 -6.46 6.99 -6.89
CA THR A 146 -5.39 7.15 -7.89
C THR A 146 -4.18 7.91 -7.36
N THR A 147 -4.26 8.57 -6.21
CA THR A 147 -3.19 9.47 -5.70
C THR A 147 -1.84 8.79 -5.60
N LYS A 148 -1.78 7.60 -4.97
CA LYS A 148 -0.54 6.80 -4.89
C LYS A 148 0.00 6.40 -6.27
N GLY A 149 -0.89 6.08 -7.20
CA GLY A 149 -0.54 5.76 -8.57
C GLY A 149 0.03 6.95 -9.33
N ILE A 150 -0.56 8.14 -9.14
CA ILE A 150 -0.08 9.40 -9.71
C ILE A 150 1.31 9.74 -9.17
N LEU A 151 1.50 9.77 -7.85
CA LEU A 151 2.80 10.07 -7.23
C LEU A 151 3.88 9.10 -7.72
N SER A 152 3.58 7.80 -7.75
CA SER A 152 4.52 6.80 -8.30
C SER A 152 4.85 7.11 -9.76
N SER A 153 3.87 7.48 -10.57
CA SER A 153 4.10 7.77 -11.98
C SER A 153 4.85 9.08 -12.21
N LEU A 154 4.65 10.10 -11.37
CA LEU A 154 5.43 11.33 -11.38
C LEU A 154 6.90 11.03 -11.05
N SER A 155 7.16 10.22 -10.02
CA SER A 155 8.52 9.75 -9.70
C SER A 155 9.13 8.97 -10.87
N ASP A 156 8.39 8.07 -11.52
CA ASP A 156 8.88 7.31 -12.67
C ASP A 156 9.28 8.25 -13.84
N ILE A 157 8.47 9.29 -14.11
CA ILE A 157 8.74 10.30 -15.16
C ILE A 157 9.98 11.15 -14.80
N LYS A 158 10.06 11.62 -13.56
CA LYS A 158 11.18 12.44 -13.07
C LYS A 158 12.51 11.68 -13.08
N ARG A 159 12.52 10.40 -12.69
CA ARG A 159 13.70 9.53 -12.74
C ARG A 159 14.16 9.22 -14.16
N ALA A 160 13.25 9.23 -15.12
CA ALA A 160 13.61 9.21 -16.53
C ALA A 160 14.15 10.56 -17.03
N GLY A 161 14.16 11.59 -16.19
CA GLY A 161 14.62 12.93 -16.52
C GLY A 161 13.67 13.67 -17.44
N LEU A 162 12.39 13.27 -17.51
CA LEU A 162 11.42 13.87 -18.43
C LEU A 162 10.68 15.04 -17.78
N SER A 163 10.72 16.19 -18.45
CA SER A 163 9.87 17.33 -18.11
C SER A 163 8.42 17.09 -18.56
N ALA A 164 7.48 17.88 -18.04
CA ALA A 164 6.08 17.77 -18.46
C ALA A 164 5.89 18.09 -19.95
N SER A 165 6.67 19.01 -20.52
CA SER A 165 6.64 19.35 -21.95
C SER A 165 7.25 18.25 -22.80
N GLU A 166 8.40 17.71 -22.39
CA GLU A 166 9.04 16.56 -23.06
C GLU A 166 8.09 15.35 -23.11
N LEU A 167 7.39 15.06 -22.02
CA LEU A 167 6.37 14.00 -22.01
C LEU A 167 5.22 14.33 -22.97
N GLN A 168 4.75 15.58 -23.02
CA GLN A 168 3.70 15.99 -23.94
C GLN A 168 4.10 15.79 -25.41
N ASP A 169 5.35 16.12 -25.76
CA ASP A 169 5.89 15.93 -27.11
C ASP A 169 5.99 14.45 -27.49
N ILE A 170 6.41 13.59 -26.55
CA ILE A 170 6.41 12.13 -26.75
C ILE A 170 4.99 11.61 -26.99
N LEU A 171 4.00 12.05 -26.21
CA LEU A 171 2.62 11.61 -26.38
C LEU A 171 2.03 12.07 -27.73
N ALA A 172 2.39 13.27 -28.19
CA ALA A 172 1.99 13.77 -29.50
C ALA A 172 2.61 12.97 -30.65
N ALA A 173 3.91 12.66 -30.57
CA ALA A 173 4.59 11.79 -31.55
C ALA A 173 3.99 10.38 -31.56
N ASN A 174 3.74 9.80 -30.38
CA ASN A 174 3.07 8.50 -30.25
C ASN A 174 1.67 8.51 -30.87
N GLN A 175 0.91 9.59 -30.71
CA GLN A 175 -0.44 9.70 -31.26
C GLN A 175 -0.44 9.61 -32.79
N GLN A 176 0.51 10.27 -33.47
CA GLN A 176 0.67 10.20 -34.94
C GLN A 176 0.95 8.78 -35.43
N VAL A 177 1.81 8.04 -34.72
CA VAL A 177 2.11 6.63 -35.03
C VAL A 177 0.89 5.75 -34.80
N ILE A 178 0.18 5.92 -33.68
CA ILE A 178 -1.01 5.14 -33.34
C ILE A 178 -2.12 5.36 -34.37
N ASP A 179 -2.38 6.61 -34.77
CA ASP A 179 -3.43 6.95 -35.74
C ASP A 179 -3.15 6.35 -37.13
N THR A 180 -1.88 6.19 -37.49
CA THR A 180 -1.47 5.62 -38.79
C THR A 180 -1.38 4.08 -38.74
N ALA A 181 -0.77 3.52 -37.69
CA ALA A 181 -0.46 2.10 -37.61
C ALA A 181 -1.65 1.23 -37.16
N GLU A 182 -2.52 1.75 -36.29
CA GLU A 182 -3.63 0.97 -35.73
C GLU A 182 -4.59 0.42 -36.80
N PRO A 183 -5.09 1.21 -37.77
CA PRO A 183 -6.00 0.70 -38.79
C PRO A 183 -5.37 -0.42 -39.62
N LEU A 184 -4.09 -0.27 -39.99
CA LEU A 184 -3.34 -1.26 -40.76
C LEU A 184 -3.16 -2.56 -39.98
N LEU A 185 -2.77 -2.47 -38.71
CA LEU A 185 -2.56 -3.64 -37.84
C LEU A 185 -3.87 -4.37 -37.52
N VAL A 186 -4.95 -3.63 -37.27
CA VAL A 186 -6.27 -4.23 -37.02
C VAL A 186 -6.77 -4.95 -38.27
N ALA A 187 -6.57 -4.37 -39.46
CA ALA A 187 -6.89 -5.02 -40.73
C ALA A 187 -6.05 -6.29 -40.96
N ALA A 188 -4.74 -6.23 -40.71
CA ALA A 188 -3.83 -7.38 -40.89
C ALA A 188 -4.16 -8.56 -39.95
N TYR A 189 -4.52 -8.28 -38.70
CA TYR A 189 -4.86 -9.33 -37.73
C TYR A 189 -6.27 -9.91 -37.89
N GLY A 190 -7.21 -9.13 -38.42
CA GLY A 190 -8.59 -9.55 -38.64
C GLY A 190 -9.28 -10.18 -37.42
N SER A 191 -10.31 -10.99 -37.67
CA SER A 191 -11.08 -11.69 -36.63
C SER A 191 -10.36 -12.93 -36.08
N ARG A 192 -9.52 -13.60 -36.88
CA ARG A 192 -8.80 -14.84 -36.51
C ARG A 192 -7.36 -14.84 -37.02
N VAL A 193 -6.41 -15.20 -36.15
CA VAL A 193 -4.98 -15.35 -36.47
C VAL A 193 -4.76 -16.61 -37.31
N SER A 194 -4.09 -16.50 -38.45
CA SER A 194 -3.83 -17.58 -39.40
C SER A 194 -2.49 -17.40 -40.13
N LYS A 195 -2.13 -18.32 -41.04
CA LYS A 195 -0.95 -18.14 -41.91
C LYS A 195 -1.08 -16.92 -42.83
N ALA A 196 -2.30 -16.55 -43.24
CA ALA A 196 -2.53 -15.33 -44.04
C ALA A 196 -2.24 -14.05 -43.23
N THR A 197 -2.35 -14.11 -41.90
CA THR A 197 -1.98 -13.01 -41.00
C THR A 197 -0.48 -12.70 -41.09
N LEU A 198 0.37 -13.71 -41.28
CA LEU A 198 1.82 -13.49 -41.44
C LEU A 198 2.12 -12.66 -42.68
N ALA A 199 1.62 -13.07 -43.84
CA ALA A 199 1.81 -12.35 -45.10
C ALA A 199 1.25 -10.92 -45.06
N ALA A 200 0.07 -10.73 -44.44
CA ALA A 200 -0.52 -9.40 -44.26
C ALA A 200 0.31 -8.51 -43.32
N LEU A 201 0.94 -9.09 -42.28
CA LEU A 201 1.81 -8.35 -41.37
C LEU A 201 3.14 -7.99 -42.01
N GLU A 202 3.70 -8.81 -42.89
CA GLU A 202 4.90 -8.47 -43.65
C GLU A 202 4.67 -7.28 -44.58
N ASP A 203 3.56 -7.28 -45.32
CA ASP A 203 3.14 -6.14 -46.16
C ASP A 203 2.90 -4.89 -45.30
N THR A 204 2.19 -5.05 -44.17
CA THR A 204 1.98 -3.96 -43.21
C THR A 204 3.31 -3.41 -42.68
N THR A 205 4.28 -4.28 -42.38
CA THR A 205 5.61 -3.87 -41.87
C THR A 205 6.34 -3.01 -42.90
N GLN A 206 6.25 -3.33 -44.19
CA GLN A 206 6.80 -2.49 -45.26
C GLN A 206 6.11 -1.12 -45.32
N GLN A 207 4.79 -1.06 -45.18
CA GLN A 207 4.05 0.20 -45.14
C GLN A 207 4.44 1.06 -43.92
N LEU A 208 4.68 0.44 -42.77
CA LEU A 208 5.04 1.12 -41.52
C LEU A 208 6.48 1.70 -41.53
N HIS A 209 7.40 1.21 -42.37
CA HIS A 209 8.77 1.76 -42.51
C HIS A 209 8.78 3.23 -42.99
N HIS A 210 7.69 3.70 -43.61
CA HIS A 210 7.57 5.06 -44.13
C HIS A 210 6.93 6.05 -43.16
N ILE A 211 6.57 5.63 -41.94
CA ILE A 211 5.99 6.54 -40.95
C ILE A 211 7.04 7.57 -40.54
N GLN A 212 6.73 8.85 -40.77
CA GLN A 212 7.51 9.95 -40.22
C GLN A 212 7.06 10.22 -38.79
N GLU A 213 7.97 10.00 -37.84
CA GLU A 213 7.79 10.31 -36.42
C GLU A 213 8.85 11.35 -36.03
N PRO A 214 8.46 12.53 -35.52
CA PRO A 214 9.43 13.51 -35.02
C PRO A 214 10.20 12.90 -33.84
N THR A 215 11.52 13.14 -33.75
CA THR A 215 12.31 12.71 -32.57
C THR A 215 11.88 13.57 -31.38
N PRO A 216 11.22 13.02 -30.35
CA PRO A 216 10.60 13.85 -29.34
C PRO A 216 11.63 14.33 -28.28
N VAL A 217 12.53 13.44 -27.82
CA VAL A 217 13.53 13.73 -26.77
C VAL A 217 14.73 12.79 -26.95
N ALA A 218 15.95 13.26 -26.63
CA ALA A 218 17.15 12.41 -26.62
C ALA A 218 17.01 11.27 -25.58
N GLY A 219 17.40 10.05 -25.96
CA GLY A 219 17.38 8.88 -25.07
C GLY A 219 16.06 8.09 -25.01
N VAL A 220 14.94 8.64 -25.51
CA VAL A 220 13.66 7.90 -25.61
C VAL A 220 13.50 7.31 -27.02
N PRO A 221 13.32 5.99 -27.18
CA PRO A 221 13.14 5.39 -28.49
C PRO A 221 11.81 5.82 -29.12
N ARG A 222 11.80 5.92 -30.45
CA ARG A 222 10.60 6.18 -31.26
C ARG A 222 9.62 4.99 -31.19
N LEU A 223 8.32 5.27 -31.09
CA LEU A 223 7.30 4.22 -31.02
C LEU A 223 7.24 3.41 -32.32
N SER A 224 7.37 4.06 -33.48
CA SER A 224 7.45 3.39 -34.78
C SER A 224 8.59 2.38 -34.82
N SER A 225 9.76 2.75 -34.32
CA SER A 225 10.96 1.89 -34.31
C SER A 225 10.83 0.70 -33.35
N VAL A 226 10.18 0.87 -32.20
CA VAL A 226 9.91 -0.24 -31.26
C VAL A 226 8.86 -1.19 -31.83
N LEU A 227 7.82 -0.65 -32.47
CA LEU A 227 6.77 -1.42 -33.11
C LEU A 227 7.31 -2.24 -34.29
N LEU A 228 8.07 -1.62 -35.19
CA LEU A 228 8.68 -2.27 -36.35
C LEU A 228 9.62 -3.40 -35.94
N ARG A 229 10.57 -3.14 -35.04
CA ARG A 229 11.49 -4.18 -34.54
C ARG A 229 10.73 -5.35 -33.90
N SER A 230 9.64 -5.05 -33.17
CA SER A 230 8.81 -6.10 -32.57
C SER A 230 8.07 -6.93 -33.63
N LEU A 231 7.57 -6.30 -34.71
CA LEU A 231 6.91 -6.99 -35.82
C LEU A 231 7.89 -7.84 -36.61
N GLU A 232 9.04 -7.29 -37.01
CA GLU A 232 10.08 -8.00 -37.77
C GLU A 232 10.56 -9.25 -37.02
N ARG A 233 10.85 -9.10 -35.71
CA ARG A 233 11.19 -10.23 -34.85
C ARG A 233 10.08 -11.27 -34.80
N THR A 234 8.83 -10.84 -34.65
CA THR A 234 7.68 -11.76 -34.58
C THR A 234 7.47 -12.51 -35.89
N CYS A 235 7.64 -11.83 -37.04
CA CYS A 235 7.57 -12.47 -38.35
C CYS A 235 8.69 -13.50 -38.50
N ALA A 236 9.93 -13.18 -38.11
CA ALA A 236 11.04 -14.13 -38.13
C ALA A 236 10.79 -15.34 -37.21
N GLU A 237 10.31 -15.11 -35.98
CA GLU A 237 9.95 -16.17 -35.04
C GLU A 237 8.80 -17.04 -35.59
N ALA A 238 7.79 -16.44 -36.22
CA ALA A 238 6.67 -17.16 -36.83
C ALA A 238 7.10 -18.05 -38.01
N HIS A 239 8.13 -17.65 -38.77
CA HIS A 239 8.74 -18.48 -39.82
C HIS A 239 9.51 -19.67 -39.24
N ALA A 240 10.25 -19.46 -38.15
CA ALA A 240 11.05 -20.49 -37.51
C ALA A 240 10.23 -21.46 -36.63
N HIS A 241 9.05 -21.04 -36.16
CA HIS A 241 8.25 -21.82 -35.22
C HIS A 241 7.42 -22.93 -35.89
N ALA A 242 7.40 -24.12 -35.30
CA ALA A 242 6.67 -25.29 -35.83
C ALA A 242 5.16 -25.06 -36.05
N LYS A 243 4.57 -24.13 -35.30
CA LYS A 243 3.22 -23.60 -35.51
C LYS A 243 3.31 -22.08 -35.68
N THR A 244 3.02 -21.56 -36.87
CA THR A 244 3.13 -20.13 -37.21
C THR A 244 2.25 -19.21 -36.34
N THR A 245 1.13 -19.71 -35.82
CA THR A 245 0.12 -18.89 -35.12
C THR A 245 0.45 -18.49 -33.67
N PRO A 246 1.13 -19.29 -32.83
CA PRO A 246 1.50 -18.88 -31.47
C PRO A 246 2.29 -17.57 -31.35
N PRO A 247 3.40 -17.34 -32.10
CA PRO A 247 4.13 -16.07 -32.01
C PRO A 247 3.26 -14.86 -32.38
N LEU A 248 2.45 -14.98 -33.44
CA LEU A 248 1.50 -13.95 -33.86
C LEU A 248 0.41 -13.67 -32.81
N THR A 249 -0.09 -14.72 -32.15
CA THR A 249 -1.11 -14.59 -31.09
C THR A 249 -0.53 -13.94 -29.85
N ALA A 250 0.71 -14.30 -29.47
CA ALA A 250 1.43 -13.67 -28.37
C ALA A 250 1.62 -12.17 -28.63
N TRP A 251 2.07 -11.79 -29.83
CA TRP A 251 2.21 -10.39 -30.23
C TRP A 251 0.88 -9.65 -30.20
N LYS A 252 -0.20 -10.22 -30.77
CA LYS A 252 -1.55 -9.64 -30.72
C LYS A 252 -1.97 -9.35 -29.28
N ASN A 253 -1.79 -10.31 -28.39
CA ASN A 253 -2.15 -10.14 -26.98
C ASN A 253 -1.25 -9.14 -26.25
N GLN A 254 -0.01 -8.95 -26.72
CA GLN A 254 0.92 -7.97 -26.16
C GLN A 254 0.56 -6.53 -26.60
N TRP A 255 0.18 -6.31 -27.86
CA TRP A 255 0.03 -4.98 -28.46
C TRP A 255 -1.41 -4.51 -28.67
N LEU A 256 -2.37 -5.42 -28.85
CA LEU A 256 -3.77 -5.13 -29.13
C LEU A 256 -4.67 -5.48 -27.93
N THR A 257 -5.80 -4.79 -27.81
CA THR A 257 -6.80 -4.97 -26.74
C THR A 257 -8.18 -4.53 -27.24
N LYS A 258 -9.24 -4.75 -26.45
CA LYS A 258 -10.60 -4.28 -26.76
C LYS A 258 -10.93 -3.00 -25.99
N ASP A 259 -11.52 -2.00 -26.66
CA ASP A 259 -12.08 -0.80 -26.04
C ASP A 259 -13.40 -1.09 -25.29
N ALA A 260 -13.98 -0.05 -24.65
CA ALA A 260 -15.24 -0.17 -23.90
C ALA A 260 -16.45 -0.55 -24.78
N ARG A 261 -16.35 -0.40 -26.11
CA ARG A 261 -17.37 -0.77 -27.09
C ARG A 261 -17.10 -2.13 -27.74
N GLY A 262 -15.98 -2.78 -27.38
CA GLY A 262 -15.56 -4.08 -27.89
C GLY A 262 -14.69 -4.06 -29.15
N ASN A 263 -14.30 -2.88 -29.64
CA ASN A 263 -13.44 -2.73 -30.83
C ASN A 263 -11.99 -3.05 -30.50
N VAL A 264 -11.25 -3.68 -31.42
CA VAL A 264 -9.82 -3.95 -31.26
C VAL A 264 -9.02 -2.69 -31.54
N VAL A 265 -8.19 -2.27 -30.59
CA VAL A 265 -7.34 -1.07 -30.64
C VAL A 265 -5.93 -1.40 -30.14
N LEU A 266 -4.95 -0.56 -30.45
CA LEU A 266 -3.62 -0.62 -29.83
C LEU A 266 -3.74 -0.29 -28.34
N LYS A 267 -3.01 -1.04 -27.50
CA LYS A 267 -2.94 -0.75 -26.06
C LYS A 267 -2.41 0.65 -25.78
N ALA A 268 -1.47 1.13 -26.60
CA ALA A 268 -0.96 2.50 -26.51
C ALA A 268 -2.08 3.55 -26.61
N ARG A 269 -3.11 3.33 -27.44
CA ARG A 269 -4.27 4.22 -27.54
C ARG A 269 -5.07 4.30 -26.23
N GLN A 270 -5.25 3.18 -25.53
CA GLN A 270 -5.95 3.17 -24.25
C GLN A 270 -5.16 3.88 -23.13
N GLN A 271 -3.84 3.98 -23.28
CA GLN A 271 -2.95 4.61 -22.30
C GLN A 271 -2.92 6.15 -22.46
N GLN A 272 -3.07 6.65 -23.69
CA GLN A 272 -2.99 8.09 -24.02
C GLN A 272 -3.84 9.00 -23.12
N PRO A 273 -5.15 8.75 -22.88
CA PRO A 273 -5.97 9.68 -22.08
C PRO A 273 -5.49 9.85 -20.64
N ARG A 274 -5.00 8.77 -20.01
CA ARG A 274 -4.47 8.83 -18.64
C ARG A 274 -3.11 9.53 -18.60
N LEU A 275 -2.26 9.33 -19.60
CA LEU A 275 -0.96 10.00 -19.67
C LEU A 275 -1.09 11.50 -19.94
N HIS A 276 -2.02 11.92 -20.81
CA HIS A 276 -2.33 13.34 -20.99
C HIS A 276 -2.88 13.98 -19.70
N ALA A 277 -3.77 13.29 -18.98
CA ALA A 277 -4.25 13.76 -17.68
C ALA A 277 -3.09 13.86 -16.67
N LEU A 278 -2.15 12.93 -16.70
CA LEU A 278 -0.95 12.96 -15.86
C LEU A 278 -0.04 14.15 -16.20
N VAL A 279 0.13 14.52 -17.47
CA VAL A 279 0.88 15.73 -17.88
C VAL A 279 0.29 16.99 -17.24
N THR A 280 -1.04 17.15 -17.30
CA THR A 280 -1.70 18.30 -16.67
C THR A 280 -1.49 18.32 -15.16
N ILE A 281 -1.57 17.16 -14.50
CA ILE A 281 -1.31 17.04 -13.06
C ILE A 281 0.16 17.35 -12.76
N TYR A 282 1.10 16.86 -13.56
CA TYR A 282 2.52 17.09 -13.39
C TYR A 282 2.87 18.58 -13.44
N GLN A 283 2.35 19.32 -14.41
CA GLN A 283 2.54 20.77 -14.53
C GLN A 283 2.02 21.51 -13.29
N ARG A 284 0.80 21.19 -12.84
CA ARG A 284 0.21 21.81 -11.65
C ARG A 284 0.96 21.44 -10.37
N TYR A 285 1.44 20.21 -10.28
CA TYR A 285 2.21 19.71 -9.14
C TYR A 285 3.55 20.44 -9.02
N GLN A 286 4.28 20.60 -10.13
CA GLN A 286 5.53 21.38 -10.14
C GLN A 286 5.29 22.85 -9.78
N ALA A 287 4.23 23.47 -10.33
CA ALA A 287 3.87 24.85 -9.99
C ALA A 287 3.51 25.02 -8.50
N ALA A 288 2.79 24.05 -7.93
CA ALA A 288 2.42 24.07 -6.51
C ALA A 288 3.64 23.87 -5.59
N LEU A 289 4.56 22.97 -5.95
CA LEU A 289 5.84 22.81 -5.23
C LEU A 289 6.65 24.11 -5.28
N GLN A 290 6.79 24.71 -6.46
CA GLN A 290 7.52 25.96 -6.63
C GLN A 290 6.91 27.11 -5.83
N ALA A 291 5.58 27.26 -5.84
CA ALA A 291 4.88 28.30 -5.08
C ALA A 291 5.00 28.11 -3.56
N ALA A 292 5.27 26.88 -3.10
CA ALA A 292 5.51 26.54 -1.71
C ALA A 292 6.99 26.54 -1.33
N GLU A 293 7.90 26.89 -2.25
CA GLU A 293 9.36 26.79 -2.05
C GLU A 293 9.80 25.37 -1.65
N LEU A 294 9.20 24.36 -2.31
CA LEU A 294 9.48 22.95 -2.09
C LEU A 294 10.05 22.28 -3.35
N TYR A 295 10.87 21.24 -3.16
CA TYR A 295 11.28 20.34 -4.24
C TYR A 295 10.99 18.88 -3.91
N ASP A 296 10.72 18.07 -4.93
CA ASP A 296 10.67 16.61 -4.79
C ASP A 296 12.10 16.06 -4.88
N PHE A 297 12.41 14.98 -4.16
CA PHE A 297 13.77 14.39 -4.19
C PHE A 297 14.17 13.97 -5.61
N ASP A 298 13.22 13.45 -6.40
CA ASP A 298 13.45 13.08 -7.79
C ASP A 298 13.65 14.32 -8.72
N ASP A 299 13.29 15.55 -8.29
CA ASP A 299 13.50 16.78 -9.08
C ASP A 299 14.96 17.25 -9.06
N MET A 300 15.74 16.90 -8.03
CA MET A 300 17.06 17.47 -7.81
C MET A 300 18.02 17.27 -9.00
N ILE A 301 18.09 16.03 -9.51
CA ILE A 301 18.91 15.73 -10.70
C ILE A 301 18.35 16.45 -11.93
N GLY A 302 17.01 16.47 -12.08
CA GLY A 302 16.34 17.16 -13.18
C GLY A 302 16.61 18.67 -13.20
N GLN A 303 16.67 19.32 -12.04
CA GLN A 303 16.99 20.74 -11.92
C GLN A 303 18.42 21.03 -12.35
N VAL A 304 19.38 20.19 -11.95
CA VAL A 304 20.78 20.32 -12.40
C VAL A 304 20.90 20.15 -13.92
N ILE A 305 20.24 19.14 -14.49
CA ILE A 305 20.20 18.93 -15.94
C ILE A 305 19.61 20.14 -16.66
N HIS A 306 18.50 20.67 -16.14
CA HIS A 306 17.82 21.83 -16.72
C HIS A 306 18.70 23.09 -16.63
N ALA A 307 19.33 23.35 -15.48
CA ALA A 307 20.21 24.49 -15.27
C ALA A 307 21.42 24.42 -16.20
N ALA A 308 22.10 23.27 -16.27
CA ALA A 308 23.26 23.09 -17.14
C ALA A 308 22.91 23.13 -18.64
N SER A 309 21.71 22.67 -19.03
CA SER A 309 21.23 22.77 -20.43
C SER A 309 20.86 24.20 -20.81
N THR A 310 20.42 25.02 -19.85
CA THR A 310 19.96 26.40 -20.09
C THR A 310 21.12 27.40 -19.98
N HIS A 311 22.08 27.11 -19.11
CA HIS A 311 23.26 27.94 -18.81
C HIS A 311 24.54 27.14 -19.14
N PRO A 312 25.03 27.20 -20.40
CA PRO A 312 26.21 26.45 -20.82
C PRO A 312 27.45 26.68 -19.95
N GLU A 313 27.58 27.88 -19.37
CA GLU A 313 28.65 28.24 -18.42
C GLU A 313 28.72 27.30 -17.21
N LEU A 314 27.59 26.86 -16.66
CA LEU A 314 27.58 25.88 -15.57
C LEU A 314 28.10 24.52 -16.05
N ALA A 315 27.70 24.09 -17.24
CA ALA A 315 28.18 22.84 -17.81
C ALA A 315 29.70 22.87 -18.02
N TYR A 316 30.24 23.97 -18.56
CA TYR A 316 31.68 24.14 -18.76
C TYR A 316 32.46 24.16 -17.44
N GLU A 317 31.95 24.85 -16.42
CA GLU A 317 32.61 24.92 -15.11
C GLU A 317 32.64 23.55 -14.42
N LEU A 318 31.56 22.76 -14.54
CA LEU A 318 31.53 21.37 -14.06
C LEU A 318 32.50 20.47 -14.82
N GLN A 319 32.57 20.60 -16.15
CA GLN A 319 33.51 19.85 -17.00
C GLN A 319 34.97 20.20 -16.73
N GLU A 320 35.29 21.47 -16.49
CA GLU A 320 36.64 21.93 -16.14
C GLU A 320 37.07 21.45 -14.76
N THR A 321 36.12 21.47 -13.81
CA THR A 321 36.33 20.97 -12.45
C THR A 321 36.58 19.46 -12.45
N TYR A 322 35.68 18.67 -13.04
CA TYR A 322 35.70 17.21 -12.96
C TYR A 322 36.31 16.57 -14.22
N GLN A 323 37.63 16.40 -14.19
CA GLN A 323 38.40 15.90 -15.33
C GLN A 323 38.48 14.37 -15.39
N TYR A 324 38.31 13.69 -14.25
CA TYR A 324 38.32 12.23 -14.16
C TYR A 324 37.05 11.76 -13.46
N ILE A 325 36.20 11.02 -14.16
CA ILE A 325 34.90 10.59 -13.64
C ILE A 325 34.88 9.06 -13.52
N MET A 326 34.46 8.58 -12.36
CA MET A 326 34.29 7.17 -12.06
C MET A 326 32.88 6.89 -11.56
N VAL A 327 32.21 5.90 -12.12
CA VAL A 327 30.85 5.50 -11.72
C VAL A 327 30.84 4.05 -11.26
N ASP A 328 30.45 3.84 -10.00
CA ASP A 328 30.22 2.51 -9.43
C ASP A 328 28.75 2.07 -9.59
N GLU A 329 28.53 0.76 -9.65
CA GLU A 329 27.22 0.13 -9.85
C GLU A 329 26.45 0.72 -11.06
N PHE A 330 27.13 0.90 -12.18
CA PHE A 330 26.61 1.54 -13.39
C PHE A 330 25.31 0.91 -13.92
N GLN A 331 25.08 -0.39 -13.67
CA GLN A 331 23.83 -1.07 -14.02
C GLN A 331 22.59 -0.53 -13.29
N ASP A 332 22.77 0.19 -12.18
CA ASP A 332 21.69 0.76 -11.39
C ASP A 332 21.36 2.21 -11.81
N THR A 333 22.06 2.75 -12.83
CA THR A 333 21.81 4.10 -13.32
C THR A 333 20.49 4.22 -14.07
N ASN A 334 19.78 5.33 -13.87
CA ASN A 334 18.58 5.69 -14.62
C ASN A 334 18.88 6.73 -15.71
N LEU A 335 17.89 7.03 -16.57
CA LEU A 335 18.08 7.95 -17.70
C LEU A 335 18.43 9.39 -17.26
N ALA A 336 17.89 9.89 -16.14
CA ALA A 336 18.29 11.20 -15.63
C ALA A 336 19.78 11.24 -15.24
N GLN A 337 20.25 10.21 -14.55
CA GLN A 337 21.66 10.08 -14.17
C GLN A 337 22.57 9.96 -15.38
N MET A 338 22.14 9.22 -16.42
CA MET A 338 22.85 9.16 -17.69
C MET A 338 22.94 10.54 -18.37
N ARG A 339 21.84 11.29 -18.46
CA ARG A 339 21.86 12.66 -19.00
C ARG A 339 22.81 13.58 -18.24
N LEU A 340 22.91 13.43 -16.92
CA LEU A 340 23.87 14.18 -16.13
C LEU A 340 25.32 13.77 -16.45
N LEU A 341 25.60 12.47 -16.59
CA LEU A 341 26.92 11.99 -17.02
C LEU A 341 27.29 12.49 -18.42
N ASP A 342 26.34 12.50 -19.35
CA ASP A 342 26.54 13.02 -20.70
C ASP A 342 26.95 14.50 -20.65
N ILE A 343 26.25 15.33 -19.84
CA ILE A 343 26.61 16.74 -19.64
C ILE A 343 28.03 16.88 -19.08
N LEU A 344 28.44 16.04 -18.14
CA LEU A 344 29.79 16.10 -17.55
C LEU A 344 30.89 15.64 -18.51
N THR A 345 30.56 14.83 -19.53
CA THR A 345 31.55 14.17 -20.38
C THR A 345 31.53 14.63 -21.83
N SER A 346 30.54 15.42 -22.24
CA SER A 346 30.39 15.91 -23.61
C SER A 346 31.28 17.11 -23.97
N SER A 347 32.33 17.39 -23.17
CA SER A 347 33.23 18.51 -23.47
C SER A 347 33.93 18.28 -24.83
N PRO A 348 33.91 19.27 -25.74
CA PRO A 348 34.59 19.16 -27.04
C PRO A 348 36.09 18.88 -26.93
N VAL A 349 36.72 19.26 -25.80
CA VAL A 349 38.15 19.07 -25.52
C VAL A 349 38.54 17.58 -25.52
N HIS A 350 37.60 16.69 -25.20
CA HIS A 350 37.87 15.25 -25.15
C HIS A 350 37.72 14.55 -26.51
N GLU A 351 37.30 15.24 -27.58
CA GLU A 351 37.12 14.68 -28.93
C GLU A 351 36.30 13.36 -28.93
N GLY A 352 35.29 13.27 -28.06
CA GLY A 352 34.46 12.06 -27.90
C GLY A 352 35.09 10.94 -27.07
N ASN A 353 36.24 11.17 -26.42
CA ASN A 353 36.96 10.23 -25.57
C ASN A 353 37.17 10.78 -24.13
N PRO A 354 36.10 10.94 -23.34
CA PRO A 354 36.21 11.45 -21.98
C PRO A 354 36.96 10.48 -21.07
N ASN A 355 37.60 10.99 -20.01
CA ASN A 355 38.23 10.19 -18.96
C ASN A 355 37.16 9.63 -18.00
N LEU A 356 36.34 8.72 -18.51
CA LEU A 356 35.20 8.12 -17.83
C LEU A 356 35.44 6.62 -17.61
N LEU A 357 35.48 6.19 -16.35
CA LEU A 357 35.45 4.77 -16.01
C LEU A 357 34.11 4.40 -15.38
N VAL A 358 33.45 3.40 -15.95
CA VAL A 358 32.21 2.84 -15.41
C VAL A 358 32.43 1.40 -14.96
N VAL A 359 31.94 1.05 -13.78
CA VAL A 359 32.01 -0.31 -13.22
C VAL A 359 30.59 -0.82 -13.04
N GLY A 360 30.28 -1.97 -13.63
CA GLY A 360 28.91 -2.50 -13.59
C GLY A 360 28.82 -4.02 -13.69
N ASP A 361 27.64 -4.54 -13.36
CA ASP A 361 27.29 -5.95 -13.50
C ASP A 361 25.78 -6.14 -13.71
N ASP A 362 25.38 -6.57 -14.91
CA ASP A 362 23.97 -6.85 -15.24
C ASP A 362 23.34 -7.94 -14.37
N ASP A 363 24.13 -8.87 -13.83
CA ASP A 363 23.64 -9.92 -12.95
C ASP A 363 23.23 -9.38 -11.57
N GLN A 364 23.64 -8.15 -11.23
CA GLN A 364 23.32 -7.45 -9.98
C GLN A 364 22.35 -6.25 -10.19
N ALA A 365 21.73 -6.14 -11.36
CA ALA A 365 20.76 -5.09 -11.68
C ALA A 365 19.38 -5.39 -11.07
N ILE A 366 19.16 -4.92 -9.84
CA ILE A 366 17.97 -5.21 -9.01
C ILE A 366 17.14 -3.97 -8.66
N TYR A 367 17.50 -2.78 -9.17
CA TYR A 367 16.78 -1.52 -8.92
C TYR A 367 15.98 -1.04 -10.14
N GLY A 368 15.48 -1.96 -10.98
CA GLY A 368 14.65 -1.60 -12.14
C GLY A 368 13.37 -0.84 -11.78
N PHE A 369 12.90 -0.99 -10.53
CA PHE A 369 11.80 -0.21 -9.97
C PHE A 369 12.13 1.25 -9.66
N GLN A 370 13.41 1.62 -9.63
CA GLN A 370 13.90 3.00 -9.55
C GLN A 370 14.27 3.56 -10.93
N GLY A 371 13.88 2.88 -12.01
CA GLY A 371 14.17 3.31 -13.39
C GLY A 371 15.55 2.90 -13.91
N ALA A 372 16.27 2.05 -13.18
CA ALA A 372 17.56 1.52 -13.63
C ALA A 372 17.40 0.65 -14.89
N ASP A 373 18.30 0.83 -15.87
CA ASP A 373 18.29 0.05 -17.10
C ASP A 373 19.68 -0.53 -17.43
N VAL A 374 19.77 -1.86 -17.50
CA VAL A 374 20.95 -2.58 -17.99
C VAL A 374 21.30 -2.18 -19.43
N GLY A 375 20.32 -1.71 -20.20
CA GLY A 375 20.52 -1.12 -21.52
C GLY A 375 21.55 0.00 -21.54
N ASN A 376 21.76 0.72 -20.43
CA ASN A 376 22.78 1.76 -20.31
C ASN A 376 24.19 1.21 -20.54
N ILE A 377 24.46 -0.05 -20.14
CA ILE A 377 25.75 -0.71 -20.38
C ILE A 377 25.97 -0.94 -21.88
N LEU A 378 24.94 -1.40 -22.59
CA LEU A 378 25.02 -1.63 -24.03
C LEU A 378 25.15 -0.31 -24.79
N GLN A 379 24.36 0.70 -24.42
CA GLN A 379 24.41 2.03 -25.01
C GLN A 379 25.75 2.72 -24.77
N PHE A 380 26.38 2.51 -23.61
CA PHE A 380 27.73 3.04 -23.33
C PHE A 380 28.75 2.56 -24.37
N MET A 381 28.72 1.27 -24.72
CA MET A 381 29.62 0.71 -25.74
C MET A 381 29.30 1.20 -27.16
N GLU A 382 28.05 1.54 -27.44
CA GLU A 382 27.65 2.16 -28.71
C GLU A 382 28.09 3.63 -28.78
N HIS A 383 28.00 4.36 -27.66
CA HIS A 383 28.33 5.78 -27.57
C HIS A 383 29.84 6.04 -27.53
N TYR A 384 30.61 5.14 -26.90
CA TYR A 384 32.07 5.18 -26.85
C TYR A 384 32.67 3.94 -27.52
N PRO A 385 32.75 3.87 -28.87
CA PRO A 385 33.28 2.70 -29.57
C PRO A 385 34.77 2.40 -29.27
N SER A 386 35.51 3.42 -28.82
CA SER A 386 36.91 3.31 -28.37
C SER A 386 37.05 2.78 -26.95
N ALA A 387 35.94 2.57 -26.21
CA ALA A 387 35.99 2.21 -24.81
C ALA A 387 36.65 0.86 -24.57
N GLU A 388 37.58 0.83 -23.61
CA GLU A 388 38.23 -0.41 -23.22
C GLU A 388 37.29 -1.25 -22.36
N LEU A 389 36.90 -2.43 -22.86
CA LEU A 389 36.10 -3.40 -22.13
C LEU A 389 36.99 -4.37 -21.35
N ILE A 390 36.90 -4.34 -20.02
CA ILE A 390 37.67 -5.18 -19.11
C ILE A 390 36.71 -6.02 -18.26
N THR A 391 36.93 -7.33 -18.20
CA THR A 391 36.10 -8.24 -17.38
C THR A 391 36.90 -8.78 -16.19
N LEU A 392 36.34 -8.66 -14.98
CA LEU A 392 36.93 -9.22 -13.77
C LEU A 392 36.28 -10.56 -13.43
N THR A 393 37.06 -11.63 -13.45
CA THR A 393 36.60 -13.01 -13.20
C THR A 393 37.12 -13.58 -11.87
N ASP A 394 38.20 -13.05 -11.31
CA ASP A 394 38.72 -13.51 -10.03
C ASP A 394 37.84 -13.05 -8.85
N ASN A 395 37.23 -13.99 -8.13
CA ASN A 395 36.43 -13.73 -6.94
C ASN A 395 37.23 -14.02 -5.66
N TYR A 396 37.34 -13.02 -4.79
CA TYR A 396 38.11 -13.10 -3.55
C TYR A 396 37.22 -13.25 -2.30
N ARG A 397 35.90 -13.37 -2.47
CA ARG A 397 34.90 -13.34 -1.40
C ARG A 397 34.36 -14.73 -1.06
N SER A 398 33.85 -15.41 -2.06
CA SER A 398 33.00 -16.59 -1.93
C SER A 398 33.74 -17.82 -2.44
N VAL A 399 33.53 -18.94 -1.76
CA VAL A 399 34.09 -20.24 -2.17
C VAL A 399 33.37 -20.78 -3.40
N GLU A 400 34.03 -21.69 -4.13
CA GLU A 400 33.50 -22.34 -5.33
C GLU A 400 32.12 -22.99 -5.09
N ALA A 401 31.94 -23.63 -3.93
CA ALA A 401 30.68 -24.27 -3.53
C ALA A 401 29.46 -23.32 -3.55
N ILE A 402 29.66 -22.01 -3.46
CA ILE A 402 28.61 -20.99 -3.56
C ILE A 402 28.53 -20.43 -4.98
N LEU A 403 29.67 -20.20 -5.63
CA LEU A 403 29.73 -19.60 -6.97
C LEU A 403 29.14 -20.51 -8.04
N THR A 404 29.41 -21.82 -8.00
CA THR A 404 28.87 -22.78 -8.96
C THR A 404 27.32 -22.78 -8.98
N PRO A 405 26.60 -22.98 -7.85
CA PRO A 405 25.14 -22.94 -7.87
C PRO A 405 24.58 -21.54 -8.17
N ALA A 406 25.22 -20.46 -7.70
CA ALA A 406 24.80 -19.10 -8.04
C ALA A 406 24.88 -18.86 -9.55
N ARG A 407 25.95 -19.33 -10.20
CA ARG A 407 26.11 -19.29 -11.66
C ARG A 407 24.98 -20.01 -12.38
N GLN A 408 24.62 -21.22 -11.94
CA GLN A 408 23.53 -22.01 -12.55
C GLN A 408 22.16 -21.31 -12.45
N VAL A 409 21.91 -20.59 -11.35
CA VAL A 409 20.67 -19.80 -11.21
C VAL A 409 20.68 -18.63 -12.20
N ILE A 410 21.75 -17.83 -12.24
CA ILE A 410 21.75 -16.62 -13.05
C ILE A 410 21.84 -16.89 -14.55
N THR A 411 22.50 -17.96 -15.00
CA THR A 411 22.58 -18.32 -16.43
C THR A 411 21.25 -18.73 -17.07
N GLN A 412 20.19 -18.93 -16.27
CA GLN A 412 18.83 -19.14 -16.79
C GLN A 412 18.18 -17.85 -17.32
N GLY A 413 18.75 -16.68 -16.99
CA GLY A 413 18.31 -15.38 -17.50
C GLY A 413 18.65 -15.19 -18.97
N THR A 414 17.75 -14.53 -19.69
CA THR A 414 17.83 -14.30 -21.15
C THR A 414 18.34 -12.90 -21.52
N GLU A 415 18.30 -11.94 -20.58
CA GLU A 415 18.70 -10.54 -20.79
C GLU A 415 20.12 -10.26 -20.27
N ARG A 416 21.04 -11.22 -20.41
CA ARG A 416 22.41 -11.12 -19.88
C ARG A 416 23.37 -10.52 -20.90
N LEU A 417 24.36 -9.76 -20.44
CA LEU A 417 25.35 -9.14 -21.34
C LEU A 417 26.13 -10.17 -22.17
N GLU A 418 26.42 -11.34 -21.61
CA GLU A 418 27.09 -12.45 -22.32
C GLU A 418 26.31 -12.92 -23.57
N ALA A 419 24.98 -12.72 -23.61
CA ALA A 419 24.16 -13.06 -24.78
C ALA A 419 24.28 -12.03 -25.92
N HIS A 420 24.70 -10.80 -25.60
CA HIS A 420 24.81 -9.69 -26.54
C HIS A 420 26.26 -9.36 -26.93
N LEU A 421 27.23 -9.70 -26.07
CA LEU A 421 28.66 -9.45 -26.25
C LEU A 421 29.42 -10.79 -26.20
N PRO A 422 29.63 -11.48 -27.34
CA PRO A 422 30.25 -12.81 -27.38
C PRO A 422 31.68 -12.87 -26.81
N GLN A 423 32.39 -11.74 -26.80
CA GLN A 423 33.74 -11.62 -26.26
C GLN A 423 33.81 -11.59 -24.72
N LEU A 424 32.67 -11.59 -24.04
CA LEU A 424 32.59 -11.38 -22.59
C LEU A 424 32.37 -12.72 -21.87
N ASP A 425 33.26 -13.05 -20.92
CA ASP A 425 33.16 -14.22 -20.04
C ASP A 425 33.07 -13.78 -18.58
N LYS A 426 31.94 -14.06 -17.94
CA LYS A 426 31.65 -13.72 -16.53
C LYS A 426 31.79 -14.92 -15.61
N THR A 427 32.42 -15.99 -16.05
CA THR A 427 32.64 -17.17 -15.22
C THR A 427 33.63 -16.81 -14.10
N LEU A 428 33.12 -16.77 -12.87
CA LEU A 428 33.91 -16.40 -11.70
C LEU A 428 34.81 -17.54 -11.27
N THR A 429 36.07 -17.24 -10.96
CA THR A 429 37.04 -18.18 -10.38
C THR A 429 37.22 -17.89 -8.90
N ALA A 430 36.93 -18.86 -8.03
CA ALA A 430 37.09 -18.69 -6.58
C ALA A 430 38.56 -18.70 -6.15
N HIS A 431 39.00 -17.63 -5.48
CA HIS A 431 40.29 -17.56 -4.77
C HIS A 431 40.13 -17.64 -3.25
N ALA A 432 38.90 -17.58 -2.75
CA ALA A 432 38.61 -17.76 -1.33
C ALA A 432 38.88 -19.20 -0.90
N GLN A 433 39.70 -19.38 0.15
CA GLN A 433 39.99 -20.72 0.66
C GLN A 433 38.77 -21.31 1.40
N PRO A 434 38.36 -22.54 1.06
CA PRO A 434 37.28 -23.22 1.77
C PRO A 434 37.71 -23.60 3.19
N ARG A 435 36.82 -23.37 4.16
CA ARG A 435 36.96 -23.82 5.54
C ARG A 435 36.26 -25.17 5.72
N SER A 436 36.52 -25.83 6.84
CA SER A 436 35.76 -27.05 7.20
C SER A 436 34.27 -26.69 7.32
N GLY A 437 33.42 -27.32 6.50
CA GLY A 437 31.98 -27.06 6.46
C GLY A 437 31.51 -26.02 5.45
N SER A 438 32.38 -25.50 4.57
CA SER A 438 31.93 -24.64 3.45
C SER A 438 30.97 -25.40 2.54
N THR A 439 29.76 -24.87 2.35
CA THR A 439 28.68 -25.57 1.65
C THR A 439 27.64 -24.62 1.09
N ALA A 440 26.93 -25.06 0.04
CA ALA A 440 25.67 -24.49 -0.39
C ALA A 440 24.61 -25.59 -0.36
N GLU A 441 23.61 -25.41 0.49
CA GLU A 441 22.66 -26.45 0.84
C GLU A 441 21.21 -26.00 0.65
N ARG A 442 20.38 -26.90 0.12
CA ARG A 442 18.93 -26.74 0.03
C ARG A 442 18.26 -27.59 1.11
N VAL A 443 17.42 -26.94 1.90
CA VAL A 443 16.73 -27.54 3.04
C VAL A 443 15.22 -27.47 2.80
N THR A 444 14.57 -28.62 2.78
CA THR A 444 13.12 -28.76 2.59
C THR A 444 12.47 -29.23 3.89
N LEU A 445 11.48 -28.47 4.36
CA LEU A 445 10.74 -28.74 5.59
C LEU A 445 9.25 -28.94 5.31
N PRO A 446 8.51 -29.69 6.13
CA PRO A 446 7.09 -29.96 5.89
C PRO A 446 6.20 -28.71 5.88
N THR A 447 6.46 -27.76 6.79
CA THR A 447 5.63 -26.54 6.97
C THR A 447 6.48 -25.29 7.17
N GLN A 448 5.90 -24.11 6.94
CA GLN A 448 6.59 -22.82 7.17
C GLN A 448 6.97 -22.62 8.64
N ALA A 449 6.13 -23.05 9.58
CA ALA A 449 6.48 -23.07 10.99
C ALA A 449 7.70 -23.97 11.29
N ALA A 450 7.79 -25.15 10.67
CA ALA A 450 8.95 -26.05 10.81
C ALA A 450 10.22 -25.46 10.18
N GLU A 451 10.10 -24.76 9.05
CA GLU A 451 11.21 -24.01 8.43
C GLU A 451 11.78 -22.97 9.39
N ARG A 452 10.93 -22.12 9.98
CA ARG A 452 11.35 -21.06 10.91
C ARG A 452 12.01 -21.64 12.17
N ALA A 453 11.43 -22.70 12.73
CA ALA A 453 12.00 -23.40 13.88
C ALA A 453 13.37 -24.00 13.55
N TRP A 454 13.53 -24.63 12.38
CA TRP A 454 14.80 -25.21 11.95
C TRP A 454 15.87 -24.15 11.74
N VAL A 455 15.53 -23.02 11.11
CA VAL A 455 16.46 -21.89 10.92
C VAL A 455 16.95 -21.38 12.27
N ALA A 456 16.06 -21.18 13.25
CA ALA A 456 16.45 -20.73 14.58
C ALA A 456 17.37 -21.73 15.30
N GLN A 457 17.07 -23.04 15.22
CA GLN A 457 17.92 -24.09 15.80
C GLN A 457 19.29 -24.20 15.11
N SER A 458 19.33 -24.07 13.78
CA SER A 458 20.56 -24.08 12.99
C SER A 458 21.48 -22.91 13.36
N ILE A 459 20.92 -21.71 13.53
CA ILE A 459 21.67 -20.54 13.98
C ILE A 459 22.16 -20.72 15.42
N ALA A 460 21.31 -21.20 16.34
CA ALA A 460 21.70 -21.46 17.72
C ALA A 460 22.89 -22.42 17.81
N ALA A 461 22.87 -23.50 17.02
CA ALA A 461 23.97 -24.46 16.96
C ALA A 461 25.29 -23.83 16.46
N LYS A 462 25.23 -22.94 15.48
CA LYS A 462 26.42 -22.22 14.96
C LYS A 462 26.99 -21.24 15.98
N LEU A 463 26.13 -20.49 16.67
CA LEU A 463 26.54 -19.60 17.75
C LEU A 463 27.18 -20.39 18.89
N ALA A 464 26.60 -21.54 19.27
CA ALA A 464 27.17 -22.44 20.27
C ALA A 464 28.53 -23.03 19.84
N ALA A 465 28.74 -23.23 18.54
CA ALA A 465 30.03 -23.63 17.97
C ALA A 465 31.06 -22.49 17.87
N GLY A 466 30.72 -21.26 18.32
CA GLY A 466 31.62 -20.11 18.36
C GLY A 466 31.60 -19.23 17.11
N ALA A 467 30.62 -19.39 16.21
CA ALA A 467 30.49 -18.49 15.06
C ALA A 467 30.13 -17.06 15.54
N PRO A 468 30.80 -16.01 15.04
CA PRO A 468 30.47 -14.64 15.39
C PRO A 468 29.09 -14.26 14.86
N ALA A 469 28.22 -13.73 15.72
CA ALA A 469 26.82 -13.45 15.39
C ALA A 469 26.67 -12.47 14.20
N HIS A 470 27.49 -11.42 14.14
CA HIS A 470 27.42 -10.42 13.07
C HIS A 470 27.82 -10.94 11.67
N GLU A 471 28.44 -12.12 11.59
CA GLU A 471 28.77 -12.81 10.33
C GLU A 471 27.66 -13.78 9.88
N ILE A 472 26.53 -13.84 10.59
CA ILE A 472 25.35 -14.63 10.23
C ILE A 472 24.23 -13.68 9.79
N ALA A 473 23.72 -13.89 8.58
CA ALA A 473 22.58 -13.14 8.05
C ALA A 473 21.42 -14.05 7.60
N VAL A 474 20.21 -13.58 7.85
CA VAL A 474 18.96 -14.18 7.36
C VAL A 474 18.30 -13.19 6.40
N LEU A 475 18.13 -13.63 5.16
CA LEU A 475 17.65 -12.85 4.04
C LEU A 475 16.26 -13.33 3.62
N GLY A 476 15.30 -12.40 3.64
CA GLY A 476 13.94 -12.62 3.14
C GLY A 476 13.64 -11.76 1.92
N ARG A 477 12.68 -12.17 1.09
CA ARG A 477 12.16 -11.28 0.04
C ARG A 477 11.21 -10.24 0.63
N ARG A 478 10.37 -10.63 1.59
CA ARG A 478 9.36 -9.77 2.23
C ARG A 478 9.70 -9.58 3.71
N HIS A 479 9.46 -8.39 4.23
CA HIS A 479 9.62 -8.10 5.65
C HIS A 479 8.72 -8.95 6.54
N ALA A 480 7.51 -9.28 6.07
CA ALA A 480 6.58 -10.17 6.78
C ALA A 480 7.19 -11.54 7.10
N ASP A 481 8.00 -12.10 6.18
CA ASP A 481 8.63 -13.41 6.36
C ASP A 481 9.73 -13.36 7.44
N LEU A 482 10.47 -12.24 7.51
CA LEU A 482 11.48 -11.98 8.54
C LEU A 482 10.85 -11.74 9.91
N ILE A 483 9.74 -10.99 9.96
CA ILE A 483 8.99 -10.73 11.20
C ILE A 483 8.45 -12.05 11.78
N ALA A 484 7.91 -12.93 10.93
CA ALA A 484 7.40 -14.23 11.35
C ALA A 484 8.47 -15.15 11.96
N LEU A 485 9.76 -14.91 11.69
CA LEU A 485 10.88 -15.67 12.26
C LEU A 485 11.26 -15.21 13.68
N LEU A 486 10.99 -13.95 14.04
CA LEU A 486 11.43 -13.35 15.31
C LEU A 486 11.02 -14.16 16.56
N PRO A 487 9.78 -14.68 16.69
CA PRO A 487 9.39 -15.48 17.86
C PRO A 487 10.26 -16.72 18.07
N TYR A 488 10.67 -17.38 16.97
CA TYR A 488 11.50 -18.59 17.01
C TYR A 488 12.93 -18.29 17.44
N LEU A 489 13.49 -17.16 16.98
CA LEU A 489 14.82 -16.70 17.40
C LEU A 489 14.84 -16.28 18.88
N ALA A 490 13.79 -15.58 19.32
CA ALA A 490 13.64 -15.16 20.71
C ALA A 490 13.55 -16.36 21.67
N GLN A 491 12.86 -17.44 21.27
CA GLN A 491 12.78 -18.67 22.06
C GLN A 491 14.16 -19.34 22.27
N GLN A 492 15.05 -19.22 21.29
CA GLN A 492 16.43 -19.73 21.37
C GLN A 492 17.40 -18.74 22.04
N GLY A 493 16.91 -17.58 22.52
CA GLY A 493 17.74 -16.54 23.14
C GLY A 493 18.73 -15.87 22.17
N ILE A 494 18.45 -15.90 20.86
CA ILE A 494 19.37 -15.37 19.85
C ILE A 494 19.18 -13.85 19.75
N PRO A 495 20.25 -13.04 19.97
CA PRO A 495 20.18 -11.59 19.75
C PRO A 495 20.11 -11.28 18.25
N VAL A 496 19.17 -10.43 17.87
CA VAL A 496 18.87 -10.09 16.48
C VAL A 496 19.00 -8.59 16.25
N SER A 497 19.80 -8.21 15.26
CA SER A 497 19.79 -6.91 14.59
C SER A 497 18.85 -6.96 13.40
N TYR A 498 17.66 -6.42 13.60
CA TYR A 498 16.68 -6.19 12.56
C TYR A 498 16.42 -4.69 12.49
N GLN A 499 16.64 -4.08 11.31
CA GLN A 499 16.17 -2.74 11.04
C GLN A 499 14.68 -2.82 10.76
N GLN A 500 13.91 -2.74 11.83
CA GLN A 500 12.47 -2.76 11.76
C GLN A 500 12.00 -1.37 11.36
N ARG A 501 11.38 -1.26 10.17
CA ARG A 501 10.61 -0.08 9.77
C ARG A 501 9.16 -0.34 10.13
N ASP A 502 8.86 -0.30 11.43
CA ASP A 502 7.47 -0.39 11.87
C ASP A 502 6.77 0.93 11.61
N ASN A 503 5.55 0.80 11.11
CA ASN A 503 4.63 1.92 11.11
C ASN A 503 4.24 2.19 12.57
N VAL A 504 4.70 3.30 13.11
CA VAL A 504 4.43 3.73 14.48
C VAL A 504 2.93 3.84 14.75
N LEU A 505 2.12 4.11 13.72
CA LEU A 505 0.66 4.17 13.82
C LEU A 505 0.00 2.81 14.05
N GLU A 506 0.73 1.70 13.89
CA GLU A 506 0.26 0.34 14.15
C GLU A 506 0.69 -0.18 15.54
N ASP A 507 1.49 0.59 16.29
CA ASP A 507 1.91 0.24 17.64
C ASP A 507 0.68 0.18 18.58
N PRO A 508 0.53 -0.87 19.41
CA PRO A 508 -0.64 -1.03 20.29
C PRO A 508 -0.85 0.13 21.27
N LEU A 509 0.22 0.67 21.86
CA LEU A 509 0.12 1.81 22.78
C LEU A 509 -0.27 3.07 22.01
N VAL A 510 0.35 3.31 20.84
CA VAL A 510 0.01 4.46 20.00
C VAL A 510 -1.44 4.40 19.56
N THR A 511 -1.94 3.23 19.14
CA THR A 511 -3.33 3.03 18.72
C THR A 511 -4.30 3.37 19.85
N GLN A 512 -4.04 2.87 21.06
CA GLN A 512 -4.85 3.19 22.25
C GLN A 512 -4.78 4.67 22.64
N LEU A 513 -3.58 5.26 22.57
CA LEU A 513 -3.38 6.68 22.87
C LEU A 513 -4.12 7.58 21.86
N VAL A 514 -4.09 7.24 20.58
CA VAL A 514 -4.81 7.96 19.51
C VAL A 514 -6.31 7.84 19.70
N LEU A 515 -6.83 6.65 20.04
CA LEU A 515 -8.24 6.45 20.34
C LEU A 515 -8.70 7.31 21.53
N LEU A 516 -7.93 7.29 22.63
CA LEU A 516 -8.17 8.11 23.81
C LEU A 516 -8.12 9.61 23.49
N ALA A 517 -7.07 10.06 22.80
CA ALA A 517 -6.91 11.44 22.36
C ALA A 517 -8.10 11.91 21.51
N ARG A 518 -8.58 11.04 20.60
CA ARG A 518 -9.72 11.32 19.71
C ARG A 518 -11.01 11.49 20.51
N VAL A 519 -11.28 10.60 21.47
CA VAL A 519 -12.42 10.74 22.40
C VAL A 519 -12.36 12.08 23.14
N VAL A 520 -11.20 12.41 23.73
CA VAL A 520 -10.98 13.67 24.46
C VAL A 520 -11.22 14.89 23.58
N LEU A 521 -10.70 14.90 22.35
CA LEU A 521 -10.86 16.02 21.42
C LEU A 521 -12.33 16.18 20.95
N LEU A 522 -13.01 15.07 20.65
CA LEU A 522 -14.42 15.10 20.24
C LEU A 522 -15.32 15.64 21.37
N LEU A 523 -15.04 15.24 22.62
CA LEU A 523 -15.71 15.81 23.79
C LEU A 523 -15.44 17.32 23.93
N ALA A 524 -14.19 17.75 23.72
CA ALA A 524 -13.81 19.16 23.81
C ALA A 524 -14.50 20.03 22.74
N ARG A 525 -14.79 19.46 21.56
CA ARG A 525 -15.50 20.12 20.44
C ARG A 525 -17.02 20.08 20.55
N GLY A 526 -17.58 19.36 21.53
CA GLY A 526 -19.02 19.15 21.66
C GLY A 526 -19.60 18.10 20.70
N GLU A 527 -18.76 17.30 20.04
CA GLU A 527 -19.16 16.23 19.13
C GLU A 527 -19.50 14.94 19.90
N HIS A 528 -20.45 15.04 20.82
CA HIS A 528 -20.71 14.00 21.82
C HIS A 528 -21.15 12.65 21.22
N ASP A 529 -21.86 12.63 20.10
CA ASP A 529 -22.27 11.38 19.42
C ASP A 529 -21.07 10.61 18.84
N ASN A 530 -20.12 11.33 18.25
CA ASN A 530 -18.90 10.74 17.70
C ASN A 530 -18.00 10.20 18.83
N ALA A 531 -17.88 10.94 19.93
CA ALA A 531 -17.18 10.45 21.12
C ALA A 531 -17.88 9.21 21.69
N ASN A 532 -19.21 9.24 21.76
CA ASN A 532 -20.03 8.14 22.26
C ASN A 532 -19.83 6.84 21.47
N ALA A 533 -19.64 6.93 20.15
CA ALA A 533 -19.36 5.77 19.30
C ALA A 533 -17.99 5.11 19.55
N LEU A 534 -17.01 5.85 20.08
CA LEU A 534 -15.64 5.36 20.32
C LEU A 534 -15.43 4.84 21.74
N LEU A 535 -16.28 5.23 22.70
CA LEU A 535 -16.19 4.80 24.10
C LEU A 535 -16.23 3.28 24.29
N PRO A 536 -17.06 2.48 23.59
CA PRO A 536 -17.06 1.02 23.78
C PRO A 536 -15.71 0.37 23.49
N GLU A 537 -15.08 0.79 22.40
CA GLU A 537 -13.76 0.28 21.98
C GLU A 537 -12.68 0.68 22.98
N LEU A 538 -12.70 1.94 23.44
CA LEU A 538 -11.76 2.44 24.44
C LEU A 538 -11.87 1.62 25.73
N LEU A 539 -13.08 1.50 26.28
CA LEU A 539 -13.32 0.94 27.61
C LEU A 539 -13.20 -0.58 27.67
N ALA A 540 -13.35 -1.28 26.53
CA ALA A 540 -13.18 -2.72 26.47
C ALA A 540 -11.70 -3.16 26.50
N HIS A 541 -10.76 -2.23 26.28
CA HIS A 541 -9.35 -2.57 26.31
C HIS A 541 -8.90 -2.98 27.73
N PRO A 542 -8.15 -4.08 27.90
CA PRO A 542 -7.79 -4.62 29.23
C PRO A 542 -7.05 -3.64 30.15
N ALA A 543 -6.35 -2.65 29.58
CA ALA A 543 -5.67 -1.61 30.35
C ALA A 543 -6.61 -0.83 31.31
N TRP A 544 -7.89 -0.70 30.98
CA TRP A 544 -8.85 0.06 31.80
C TRP A 544 -9.44 -0.72 32.97
N ASP A 545 -9.25 -2.04 33.01
CA ASP A 545 -9.75 -2.93 34.08
C ASP A 545 -11.28 -2.81 34.35
N ILE A 546 -12.08 -2.59 33.30
CA ILE A 546 -13.54 -2.51 33.40
C ILE A 546 -14.15 -3.87 33.06
N ALA A 547 -14.89 -4.45 34.00
CA ALA A 547 -15.57 -5.72 33.79
C ALA A 547 -16.57 -5.65 32.61
N PRO A 548 -16.62 -6.66 31.71
CA PRO A 548 -17.55 -6.68 30.58
C PRO A 548 -19.03 -6.49 30.96
N THR A 549 -19.42 -7.01 32.13
CA THR A 549 -20.78 -6.84 32.67
C THR A 549 -21.12 -5.37 32.95
N THR A 550 -20.14 -4.57 33.37
CA THR A 550 -20.32 -3.12 33.60
C THR A 550 -20.56 -2.40 32.29
N LEU A 551 -19.83 -2.77 31.22
CA LEU A 551 -20.03 -2.20 29.88
C LEU A 551 -21.41 -2.54 29.32
N TRP A 552 -21.89 -3.78 29.54
CA TRP A 552 -23.27 -4.17 29.20
C TRP A 552 -24.30 -3.33 29.95
N GLN A 553 -24.10 -3.10 31.25
CA GLN A 553 -24.97 -2.23 32.05
C GLN A 553 -25.01 -0.80 31.53
N VAL A 554 -23.85 -0.21 31.18
CA VAL A 554 -23.76 1.11 30.56
C VAL A 554 -24.57 1.14 29.27
N SER A 555 -24.33 0.19 28.37
CA SER A 555 -24.98 0.14 27.05
C SER A 555 -26.51 0.03 27.14
N LEU A 556 -27.00 -0.92 27.94
CA LEU A 556 -28.43 -1.15 28.13
C LEU A 556 -29.12 0.02 28.84
N ALA A 557 -28.46 0.63 29.84
CA ALA A 557 -28.99 1.80 30.52
C ALA A 557 -29.04 3.03 29.60
N ALA A 558 -28.01 3.24 28.77
CA ALA A 558 -27.95 4.30 27.76
C ALA A 558 -29.11 4.17 26.77
N TYR A 559 -29.33 2.98 26.23
CA TYR A 559 -30.45 2.70 25.32
C TYR A 559 -31.82 2.95 25.98
N ARG A 560 -32.04 2.43 27.19
CA ARG A 560 -33.32 2.57 27.91
C ARG A 560 -33.64 4.03 28.26
N LYS A 561 -32.63 4.79 28.70
CA LYS A 561 -32.79 6.20 29.10
C LYS A 561 -32.68 7.18 27.93
N ARG A 562 -32.29 6.72 26.73
CA ARG A 562 -31.93 7.55 25.56
C ARG A 562 -30.86 8.58 25.88
N GLN A 563 -29.84 8.12 26.60
CA GLN A 563 -28.70 8.92 27.07
C GLN A 563 -27.42 8.45 26.40
N LEU A 564 -26.40 9.32 26.38
CA LEU A 564 -25.06 8.94 25.92
C LEU A 564 -24.33 8.14 27.00
N TRP A 565 -23.36 7.32 26.61
CA TRP A 565 -22.57 6.51 27.53
C TRP A 565 -21.89 7.37 28.59
N LEU A 566 -21.32 8.51 28.22
CA LEU A 566 -20.65 9.40 29.18
C LEU A 566 -21.59 9.91 30.28
N GLU A 567 -22.88 10.11 29.98
CA GLU A 567 -23.89 10.51 30.98
C GLU A 567 -24.22 9.35 31.91
N VAL A 568 -24.36 8.14 31.37
CA VAL A 568 -24.64 6.93 32.14
C VAL A 568 -23.44 6.52 33.01
N MET A 569 -22.22 6.65 32.48
CA MET A 569 -20.98 6.31 33.19
C MET A 569 -20.79 7.16 34.45
N GLN A 570 -21.28 8.41 34.46
CA GLN A 570 -21.27 9.27 35.64
C GLN A 570 -22.20 8.76 36.76
N THR A 571 -23.15 7.89 36.45
CA THR A 571 -24.09 7.31 37.41
C THR A 571 -23.66 5.95 37.96
N ILE A 572 -22.64 5.32 37.37
CA ILE A 572 -22.16 3.98 37.74
C ILE A 572 -20.81 4.13 38.48
N PRO A 573 -20.71 3.71 39.76
CA PRO A 573 -19.50 3.94 40.57
C PRO A 573 -18.19 3.44 39.94
N ALA A 574 -18.24 2.29 39.25
CA ALA A 574 -17.06 1.69 38.60
C ALA A 574 -16.50 2.53 37.44
N THR A 575 -17.33 3.35 36.78
CA THR A 575 -16.93 4.16 35.61
C THR A 575 -16.91 5.66 35.88
N GLN A 576 -17.45 6.09 37.03
CA GLN A 576 -17.61 7.49 37.39
C GLN A 576 -16.27 8.25 37.46
N PRO A 577 -15.18 7.74 38.08
CA PRO A 577 -13.90 8.43 38.11
C PRO A 577 -13.32 8.67 36.71
N LEU A 578 -13.39 7.66 35.84
CA LEU A 578 -12.93 7.74 34.47
C LEU A 578 -13.76 8.76 33.65
N ALA A 579 -15.08 8.77 33.80
CA ALA A 579 -15.93 9.73 33.10
C ALA A 579 -15.62 11.18 33.48
N GLN A 580 -15.38 11.45 34.77
CA GLN A 580 -14.98 12.77 35.25
C GLN A 580 -13.58 13.15 34.74
N TRP A 581 -12.65 12.20 34.75
CA TRP A 581 -11.30 12.41 34.22
C TRP A 581 -11.31 12.74 32.72
N LEU A 582 -12.07 12.01 31.90
CA LEU A 582 -12.22 12.30 30.46
C LEU A 582 -12.75 13.72 30.20
N LEU A 583 -13.72 14.18 30.99
CA LEU A 583 -14.24 15.55 30.91
C LEU A 583 -13.18 16.59 31.29
N SER A 584 -12.36 16.32 32.32
CA SER A 584 -11.26 17.20 32.72
C SER A 584 -10.16 17.28 31.64
N CYS A 585 -9.80 16.14 31.04
CA CYS A 585 -8.86 16.09 29.92
C CYS A 585 -9.40 16.83 28.70
N ALA A 586 -10.70 16.74 28.40
CA ALA A 586 -11.33 17.45 27.30
C ALA A 586 -11.16 18.98 27.47
N GLN A 587 -11.43 19.51 28.65
CA GLN A 587 -11.22 20.92 28.96
C GLN A 587 -9.73 21.31 28.88
N ALA A 588 -8.83 20.51 29.46
CA ALA A 588 -7.40 20.77 29.45
C ALA A 588 -6.79 20.74 28.04
N SER A 589 -7.27 19.85 27.16
CA SER A 589 -6.77 19.69 25.78
C SER A 589 -6.89 20.94 24.93
N LEU A 590 -7.84 21.83 25.26
CA LEU A 590 -8.08 23.09 24.54
C LEU A 590 -7.01 24.15 24.79
N VAL A 591 -6.18 24.03 25.83
CA VAL A 591 -5.19 25.07 26.21
C VAL A 591 -3.80 24.51 26.51
N THR A 592 -3.68 23.20 26.74
CA THR A 592 -2.44 22.55 27.14
C THR A 592 -1.59 22.19 25.91
N PRO A 593 -0.26 22.45 25.93
CA PRO A 593 0.65 21.98 24.88
C PRO A 593 0.61 20.46 24.70
N LEU A 594 0.87 20.00 23.48
CA LEU A 594 0.80 18.57 23.10
C LEU A 594 1.58 17.67 24.07
N GLU A 595 2.80 18.05 24.45
CA GLU A 595 3.64 17.23 25.33
C GLU A 595 2.97 16.95 26.68
N ARG A 596 2.45 18.01 27.33
CA ARG A 596 1.86 17.91 28.66
C ARG A 596 0.54 17.14 28.66
N ILE A 597 -0.26 17.33 27.61
CA ILE A 597 -1.51 16.58 27.49
C ILE A 597 -1.22 15.10 27.19
N LEU A 598 -0.21 14.78 26.37
CA LEU A 598 0.18 13.39 26.13
C LEU A 598 0.69 12.71 27.40
N ASP A 599 1.51 13.38 28.23
CA ASP A 599 1.94 12.83 29.52
C ASP A 599 0.75 12.49 30.42
N THR A 600 -0.27 13.36 30.41
CA THR A 600 -1.52 13.14 31.15
C THR A 600 -2.29 11.93 30.60
N LEU A 601 -2.44 11.84 29.27
CA LEU A 601 -3.18 10.76 28.60
C LEU A 601 -2.48 9.40 28.69
N VAL A 602 -1.14 9.37 28.72
CA VAL A 602 -0.36 8.14 28.92
C VAL A 602 -0.35 7.74 30.41
N GLY A 603 -0.38 8.71 31.32
CA GLY A 603 -0.40 8.49 32.77
C GLY A 603 0.99 8.59 33.43
N THR A 604 1.91 9.37 32.85
CA THR A 604 3.32 9.50 33.28
C THR A 604 3.59 10.68 34.23
N THR A 605 2.57 11.28 34.85
CA THR A 605 2.70 12.52 35.64
C THR A 605 3.94 12.56 36.53
N MET A 606 4.84 13.50 36.23
CA MET A 606 6.01 13.85 37.05
C MET A 606 5.57 14.46 38.40
N PRO A 607 6.32 14.23 39.49
CA PRO A 607 6.13 14.96 40.74
C PRO A 607 6.18 16.47 40.48
N GLN A 608 5.27 17.23 41.08
CA GLN A 608 5.33 18.69 41.13
C GLN A 608 6.74 19.14 41.54
N PRO A 609 7.34 20.15 40.90
CA PRO A 609 8.61 20.68 41.36
C PRO A 609 8.39 21.25 42.76
N THR A 610 8.94 20.58 43.77
CA THR A 610 9.07 21.16 45.10
C THR A 610 9.90 22.42 44.96
N THR A 611 9.25 23.58 45.01
CA THR A 611 9.92 24.86 45.19
C THR A 611 10.51 24.88 46.60
N SER A 612 11.72 24.36 46.74
CA SER A 612 12.53 24.53 47.94
C SER A 612 13.54 25.65 47.71
N ALA A 613 13.17 26.88 48.12
CA ALA A 613 14.07 27.79 48.83
C ALA A 613 13.28 29.00 49.37
N GLY A 614 13.15 29.10 50.69
CA GLY A 614 13.08 30.39 51.38
C GLY A 614 11.80 30.74 52.16
N THR A 615 11.78 30.33 53.44
CA THR A 615 11.27 31.09 54.61
C THR A 615 9.79 31.48 54.72
N THR A 616 9.11 30.76 55.62
CA THR A 616 8.17 31.22 56.68
C THR A 616 7.24 32.40 56.38
N HIS A 617 5.96 32.08 56.11
CA HIS A 617 4.84 32.61 56.89
C HIS A 617 3.59 31.74 56.67
N LYS A 618 3.03 31.21 57.77
CA LYS A 618 1.65 30.74 57.83
C LYS A 618 0.74 31.96 57.73
N GLN A 619 -0.19 31.96 56.77
CA GLN A 619 -1.51 32.55 56.96
C GLN A 619 -2.54 31.71 56.23
N HIS A 620 -3.52 31.23 57.00
CA HIS A 620 -4.77 30.70 56.53
C HIS A 620 -5.47 31.74 55.65
N ASP A 621 -5.93 31.34 54.46
CA ASP A 621 -7.26 31.75 54.06
C ASP A 621 -7.96 30.61 53.30
N SER A 622 -8.98 30.08 53.97
CA SER A 622 -9.97 29.19 53.43
C SER A 622 -10.86 29.97 52.48
N THR A 623 -10.87 29.59 51.20
CA THR A 623 -12.05 29.50 50.31
C THR A 623 -11.56 29.51 48.87
N THR A 624 -11.46 28.35 48.22
CA THR A 624 -11.95 28.12 46.84
C THR A 624 -11.56 26.73 46.31
N VAL A 625 -12.61 25.95 46.07
CA VAL A 625 -12.74 24.83 45.11
C VAL A 625 -12.02 23.51 45.46
N GLY A 626 -12.87 22.50 45.66
CA GLY A 626 -12.52 21.14 46.04
C GLY A 626 -11.55 20.42 45.11
N GLU A 627 -10.74 19.60 45.76
CA GLU A 627 -9.97 18.48 45.24
C GLU A 627 -10.80 17.65 44.24
N GLN A 628 -10.43 17.70 42.96
CA GLN A 628 -10.91 16.77 41.92
C GLN A 628 -9.77 15.81 41.53
N GLY A 629 -9.85 14.59 42.08
CA GLY A 629 -9.60 13.33 41.37
C GLY A 629 -8.16 12.83 41.18
N ASP A 630 -7.72 11.91 42.06
CA ASP A 630 -6.52 11.05 41.97
C ASP A 630 -6.52 10.03 40.80
N TYR A 631 -7.33 10.22 39.76
CA TYR A 631 -7.42 9.27 38.65
C TYR A 631 -6.33 9.56 37.60
N SER A 632 -5.48 8.56 37.31
CA SER A 632 -4.49 8.61 36.24
C SER A 632 -4.76 7.53 35.19
N SER A 633 -4.37 7.80 33.95
CA SER A 633 -4.47 6.84 32.86
C SER A 633 -3.65 5.57 33.17
N PRO A 634 -4.22 4.37 32.98
CA PRO A 634 -3.52 3.11 33.27
C PRO A 634 -2.58 2.68 32.13
N LEU A 635 -2.54 3.39 31.00
CA LEU A 635 -1.77 3.00 29.82
C LEU A 635 -0.27 2.88 30.11
N ALA A 636 0.30 3.80 30.89
CA ALA A 636 1.69 3.71 31.35
C ALA A 636 1.94 2.43 32.14
N GLY A 637 1.12 2.14 33.15
CA GLY A 637 1.26 0.93 33.96
C GLY A 637 1.10 -0.37 33.15
N TYR A 638 0.18 -0.39 32.20
CA TYR A 638 -0.12 -1.58 31.40
C TYR A 638 0.95 -1.87 30.33
N PHE A 639 1.38 -0.85 29.57
CA PHE A 639 2.30 -1.03 28.45
C PHE A 639 3.78 -0.87 28.84
N LEU A 640 4.10 -0.03 29.82
CA LEU A 640 5.48 0.34 30.16
C LEU A 640 6.09 -0.51 31.30
N ALA A 641 5.31 -1.36 31.98
CA ALA A 641 5.80 -2.21 33.06
C ALA A 641 6.62 -3.44 32.60
N ALA A 642 6.66 -3.74 31.29
CA ALA A 642 7.46 -4.85 30.73
C ALA A 642 8.84 -4.35 30.26
N SER A 643 9.93 -5.01 30.68
CA SER A 643 11.35 -4.91 30.24
C SER A 643 11.85 -3.57 29.65
N ASN A 644 13.01 -3.05 30.12
CA ASN A 644 13.61 -1.78 29.64
C ASN A 644 13.60 -1.53 28.11
N GLN A 645 13.68 -2.57 27.27
CA GLN A 645 13.62 -2.44 25.81
C GLN A 645 12.25 -1.98 25.27
N ARG A 646 11.13 -2.48 25.80
CA ARG A 646 9.78 -2.08 25.34
C ARG A 646 9.46 -0.65 25.74
N TYR A 647 9.87 -0.25 26.94
CA TYR A 647 9.78 1.13 27.39
C TYR A 647 10.52 2.08 26.43
N LEU A 648 11.77 1.77 26.08
CA LEU A 648 12.55 2.58 25.13
C LEU A 648 11.89 2.63 23.74
N ALA A 649 11.35 1.51 23.26
CA ALA A 649 10.64 1.44 21.98
C ALA A 649 9.41 2.36 21.94
N HIS A 650 8.59 2.37 23.00
CA HIS A 650 7.42 3.24 23.07
C HIS A 650 7.79 4.73 23.11
N ILE A 651 8.84 5.10 23.86
CA ILE A 651 9.35 6.49 23.87
C ILE A 651 9.89 6.90 22.50
N GLN A 652 10.61 6.02 21.81
CA GLN A 652 11.08 6.27 20.45
C GLN A 652 9.92 6.45 19.46
N ASN A 653 8.87 5.64 19.57
CA ASN A 653 7.67 5.75 18.75
C ASN A 653 6.96 7.10 18.95
N LEU A 654 6.76 7.53 20.21
CA LEU A 654 6.19 8.85 20.50
C LEU A 654 7.09 9.99 19.98
N ASN A 655 8.41 9.86 20.10
CA ASN A 655 9.35 10.82 19.54
C ASN A 655 9.33 10.85 18.01
N ALA A 656 9.13 9.71 17.34
CA ALA A 656 9.00 9.64 15.89
C ALA A 656 7.74 10.37 15.40
N ILE A 657 6.58 10.21 16.06
CA ILE A 657 5.37 10.98 15.74
C ILE A 657 5.63 12.48 15.92
N ARG A 658 6.30 12.87 17.01
CA ARG A 658 6.61 14.28 17.29
C ARG A 658 7.58 14.88 16.27
N ALA A 659 8.61 14.14 15.89
CA ALA A 659 9.57 14.56 14.89
C ALA A 659 8.88 14.75 13.53
N ALA A 660 8.08 13.76 13.11
CA ALA A 660 7.32 13.82 11.87
C ALA A 660 6.30 14.98 11.84
N LEU A 661 5.61 15.23 12.96
CA LEU A 661 4.70 16.38 13.07
C LEU A 661 5.43 17.72 12.95
N ARG A 662 6.59 17.86 13.61
CA ARG A 662 7.41 19.09 13.54
C ARG A 662 8.02 19.31 12.16
N GLU A 663 8.44 18.24 11.49
CA GLU A 663 8.91 18.28 10.11
C GLU A 663 7.81 18.72 9.16
N HIS A 664 6.58 18.24 9.37
CA HIS A 664 5.42 18.64 8.57
C HIS A 664 4.95 20.08 8.84
N GLN A 665 5.12 20.59 10.06
CA GLN A 665 4.70 21.94 10.48
C GLN A 665 5.84 22.72 11.17
N PRO A 666 6.90 23.11 10.43
CA PRO A 666 8.10 23.71 11.02
C PRO A 666 7.83 25.08 11.65
N HIS A 667 6.81 25.81 11.17
CA HIS A 667 6.43 27.12 11.69
C HIS A 667 5.53 27.07 12.93
N GLN A 668 5.03 25.89 13.33
CA GLN A 668 4.13 25.73 14.46
C GLN A 668 4.91 25.46 15.75
N SER A 669 5.20 26.51 16.51
CA SER A 669 6.07 26.42 17.69
C SER A 669 5.45 25.67 18.88
N GLN A 670 4.11 25.52 18.92
CA GLN A 670 3.39 24.84 20.00
C GLN A 670 2.24 23.98 19.43
N PRO A 671 2.53 22.73 19.01
CA PRO A 671 1.48 21.81 18.58
C PRO A 671 0.56 21.44 19.75
N ARG A 672 -0.68 21.11 19.42
CA ARG A 672 -1.75 20.70 20.33
C ARG A 672 -2.27 19.33 19.95
N LEU A 673 -3.15 18.77 20.79
CA LEU A 673 -3.75 17.45 20.56
C LEU A 673 -4.50 17.36 19.22
N GLY A 674 -5.16 18.45 18.83
CA GLY A 674 -5.85 18.57 17.54
C GLY A 674 -4.90 18.42 16.35
N ASP A 675 -3.75 19.10 16.39
CA ASP A 675 -2.76 19.08 15.31
C ASP A 675 -2.18 17.68 15.12
N MET A 676 -1.87 16.99 16.22
CA MET A 676 -1.38 15.60 16.17
C MET A 676 -2.41 14.65 15.54
N LEU A 677 -3.68 14.75 15.95
CA LEU A 677 -4.73 13.88 15.42
C LEU A 677 -5.04 14.16 13.95
N GLU A 678 -5.02 15.43 13.54
CA GLU A 678 -5.18 15.82 12.14
C GLU A 678 -4.03 15.27 11.29
N PHE A 679 -2.79 15.41 11.76
CA PHE A 679 -1.62 14.83 11.10
C PHE A 679 -1.73 13.30 10.96
N ILE A 680 -2.10 12.59 12.03
CA ILE A 680 -2.29 11.13 12.00
C ILE A 680 -3.43 10.75 11.04
N ASP A 681 -4.53 11.50 11.00
CA ASP A 681 -5.63 11.28 10.07
C ASP A 681 -5.17 11.45 8.62
N GLN A 682 -4.37 12.48 8.34
CA GLN A 682 -3.77 12.69 7.03
C GLN A 682 -2.81 11.55 6.65
N CYS A 683 -1.95 11.09 7.56
CA CYS A 683 -1.07 9.93 7.34
C CYS A 683 -1.88 8.67 7.02
N THR A 684 -2.91 8.39 7.82
CA THR A 684 -3.80 7.23 7.64
C THR A 684 -4.61 7.33 6.35
N ALA A 685 -5.05 8.53 5.97
CA ALA A 685 -5.81 8.75 4.74
C ALA A 685 -4.94 8.62 3.48
N SER A 686 -3.68 9.05 3.54
CA SER A 686 -2.70 8.95 2.46
C SER A 686 -2.01 7.59 2.39
N GLY A 687 -2.14 6.76 3.43
CA GLY A 687 -1.37 5.53 3.57
C GLY A 687 0.13 5.78 3.78
N THR A 688 0.48 6.96 4.30
CA THR A 688 1.84 7.34 4.67
C THR A 688 2.15 6.74 6.03
N SER A 689 3.19 5.90 6.11
CA SER A 689 3.64 5.30 7.36
C SER A 689 4.61 6.23 8.08
N ILE A 690 4.43 6.40 9.39
CA ILE A 690 5.46 7.02 10.23
C ILE A 690 6.42 5.90 10.63
N THR A 691 7.60 5.85 10.04
CA THR A 691 8.56 4.78 10.37
C THR A 691 9.48 5.21 11.48
N SER A 692 9.54 4.42 12.55
CA SER A 692 10.64 4.47 13.49
C SER A 692 11.68 3.44 13.05
N GLN A 693 12.94 3.84 12.89
CA GLN A 693 14.03 2.89 12.65
C GLN A 693 14.42 2.30 14.01
N GLN A 694 13.82 1.17 14.36
CA GLN A 694 14.24 0.44 15.55
C GLN A 694 15.41 -0.45 15.18
N GLN A 695 16.54 -0.23 15.85
CA GLN A 695 17.65 -1.17 15.86
C GLN A 695 17.48 -2.04 17.10
N LEU A 696 16.94 -3.23 16.89
CA LEU A 696 16.92 -4.25 17.94
C LEU A 696 18.36 -4.75 18.12
N GLY A 697 18.92 -4.69 19.33
CA GLY A 697 20.25 -5.26 19.63
C GLY A 697 21.46 -4.48 19.08
N ASP A 698 22.64 -4.82 19.61
CA ASP A 698 23.93 -4.28 19.18
C ASP A 698 24.46 -5.04 17.95
N GLU A 699 24.80 -4.31 16.88
CA GLU A 699 25.28 -4.83 15.59
C GLU A 699 26.51 -5.74 15.72
N ALA A 700 27.35 -5.53 16.75
CA ALA A 700 28.55 -6.33 16.95
C ALA A 700 28.25 -7.73 17.52
N THR A 701 27.13 -7.88 18.25
CA THR A 701 26.83 -9.08 19.06
C THR A 701 25.56 -9.82 18.62
N SER A 702 24.93 -9.39 17.52
CA SER A 702 23.66 -9.95 17.02
C SER A 702 23.73 -10.43 15.58
N ILE A 703 22.84 -11.37 15.23
CA ILE A 703 22.66 -11.81 13.84
C ILE A 703 21.90 -10.75 13.03
N ARG A 704 22.07 -10.71 11.71
CA ARG A 704 21.38 -9.71 10.88
C ARG A 704 20.16 -10.27 10.16
N LEU A 705 18.99 -9.69 10.37
CA LEU A 705 17.80 -9.93 9.57
C LEU A 705 17.59 -8.76 8.60
N MET A 706 17.46 -9.04 7.30
CA MET A 706 17.24 -7.99 6.30
C MET A 706 16.62 -8.52 5.01
N SER A 707 16.08 -7.62 4.19
CA SER A 707 15.62 -7.99 2.86
C SER A 707 16.82 -8.30 1.94
N ALA A 708 16.62 -9.16 0.94
CA ALA A 708 17.67 -9.43 -0.05
C ALA A 708 18.14 -8.18 -0.79
N HIS A 709 17.26 -7.18 -1.01
CA HIS A 709 17.65 -5.89 -1.60
C HIS A 709 18.61 -5.12 -0.69
N ALA A 710 18.31 -5.04 0.61
CA ALA A 710 19.14 -4.33 1.59
C ALA A 710 20.52 -5.00 1.81
N SER A 711 20.66 -6.27 1.44
CA SER A 711 21.92 -7.00 1.55
C SER A 711 22.96 -6.63 0.48
N LYS A 712 22.58 -5.91 -0.60
CA LYS A 712 23.51 -5.53 -1.67
C LYS A 712 24.66 -4.70 -1.09
N GLY A 713 25.89 -4.99 -1.52
CA GLY A 713 27.11 -4.39 -0.98
C GLY A 713 27.64 -5.01 0.33
N LEU A 714 26.81 -5.76 1.07
CA LEU A 714 27.23 -6.46 2.29
C LEU A 714 27.75 -7.88 1.99
N GLU A 715 28.36 -8.51 2.99
CA GLU A 715 28.92 -9.86 2.91
C GLU A 715 28.99 -10.52 4.30
N PHE A 716 28.68 -11.81 4.36
CA PHE A 716 28.54 -12.58 5.59
C PHE A 716 29.18 -13.96 5.43
N ASP A 717 29.79 -14.49 6.49
CA ASP A 717 30.31 -15.86 6.48
C ASP A 717 29.20 -16.89 6.21
N THR A 718 28.04 -16.74 6.86
CA THR A 718 26.87 -17.61 6.72
C THR A 718 25.61 -16.82 6.31
N VAL A 719 24.89 -17.31 5.29
CA VAL A 719 23.63 -16.71 4.82
C VAL A 719 22.51 -17.74 4.74
N TYR A 720 21.33 -17.38 5.23
CA TYR A 720 20.08 -18.12 5.05
C TYR A 720 19.16 -17.34 4.08
N LEU A 721 18.65 -17.99 3.04
CA LEU A 721 17.62 -17.47 2.14
C LEU A 721 16.30 -18.18 2.42
N LEU A 722 15.31 -17.42 2.94
CA LEU A 722 14.03 -17.94 3.39
C LEU A 722 13.01 -18.16 2.26
N ASP A 723 12.07 -19.08 2.50
CA ASP A 723 10.83 -19.25 1.75
C ASP A 723 11.06 -19.38 0.23
N ALA A 724 12.00 -20.23 -0.22
CA ALA A 724 12.43 -20.41 -1.61
C ALA A 724 11.36 -21.05 -2.54
N THR A 725 10.14 -20.51 -2.52
CA THR A 725 8.94 -21.02 -3.17
C THR A 725 8.53 -20.19 -4.39
N ASN A 726 7.64 -20.72 -5.21
CA ASN A 726 7.12 -20.07 -6.41
C ASN A 726 6.28 -18.82 -6.14
N THR A 727 5.64 -18.76 -4.97
CA THR A 727 4.82 -17.62 -4.55
C THR A 727 5.65 -16.48 -3.95
N THR A 728 6.84 -16.78 -3.42
CA THR A 728 7.75 -15.78 -2.86
C THR A 728 8.81 -15.35 -3.87
N TRP A 729 9.49 -16.28 -4.55
CA TRP A 729 10.60 -15.98 -5.45
C TRP A 729 10.35 -16.33 -6.93
N GLY A 730 9.45 -17.27 -7.23
CA GLY A 730 9.27 -17.82 -8.59
C GLY A 730 8.17 -17.16 -9.43
N SER A 731 7.59 -17.91 -10.37
CA SER A 731 6.67 -17.38 -11.40
C SER A 731 5.31 -16.91 -10.88
N ARG A 732 4.91 -17.36 -9.67
CA ARG A 732 3.59 -17.06 -9.08
C ARG A 732 3.59 -15.82 -8.18
N VAL A 733 4.71 -15.09 -8.11
CA VAL A 733 4.79 -13.81 -7.40
C VAL A 733 3.82 -12.81 -8.04
N ARG A 734 2.85 -12.32 -7.25
CA ARG A 734 1.86 -11.34 -7.71
C ARG A 734 2.40 -9.92 -7.53
N SER A 735 2.45 -9.15 -8.61
CA SER A 735 2.57 -7.69 -8.54
C SER A 735 1.19 -7.04 -8.62
N PRO A 736 0.93 -5.97 -7.86
CA PRO A 736 -0.14 -5.05 -8.21
C PRO A 736 0.11 -4.48 -9.61
N ALA A 737 -0.92 -4.44 -10.45
CA ALA A 737 -0.82 -3.75 -11.73
C ALA A 737 -0.60 -2.24 -11.48
N PRO A 738 0.24 -1.56 -12.26
CA PRO A 738 0.44 -0.13 -12.11
C PRO A 738 -0.87 0.62 -12.43
N THR A 739 -1.20 1.63 -11.62
CA THR A 739 -2.41 2.45 -11.81
C THR A 739 -2.41 3.16 -13.17
N ILE A 740 -1.22 3.61 -13.60
CA ILE A 740 -0.97 4.23 -14.89
C ILE A 740 0.10 3.39 -15.59
N SER A 741 -0.23 2.87 -16.77
CA SER A 741 0.68 2.05 -17.58
C SER A 741 1.24 2.87 -18.74
N TYR A 742 2.49 2.59 -19.11
CA TYR A 742 3.20 3.31 -20.18
C TYR A 742 3.20 2.54 -21.51
N PRO A 743 3.32 3.25 -22.65
CA PRO A 743 3.51 2.61 -23.95
C PRO A 743 4.90 1.96 -24.05
N PRO A 744 5.09 0.99 -24.98
CA PRO A 744 6.32 0.20 -25.07
C PRO A 744 7.61 0.99 -25.35
N ASN A 745 7.52 2.23 -25.83
CA ASN A 745 8.64 3.12 -26.04
C ASN A 745 8.99 3.97 -24.80
N LEU A 746 8.04 4.15 -23.88
CA LEU A 746 8.19 4.91 -22.65
C LEU A 746 8.31 3.96 -21.45
N ARG A 747 9.33 3.09 -21.46
CA ARG A 747 9.53 2.06 -20.41
C ARG A 747 10.17 2.66 -19.15
N LEU A 748 9.49 3.62 -18.51
CA LEU A 748 9.99 4.34 -17.33
C LEU A 748 10.20 3.44 -16.11
N ARG A 749 9.49 2.31 -16.08
CA ARG A 749 9.57 1.34 -14.99
C ARG A 749 9.57 -0.08 -15.53
N ARG A 750 10.62 -0.84 -15.25
CA ARG A 750 10.62 -2.29 -15.46
C ARG A 750 9.74 -2.94 -14.38
N SER A 751 9.01 -4.00 -14.75
CA SER A 751 8.17 -4.72 -13.79
C SER A 751 9.05 -5.28 -12.67
N THR A 752 8.82 -4.79 -11.45
CA THR A 752 9.49 -5.16 -10.17
C THR A 752 9.53 -6.66 -9.87
N ASN A 753 8.77 -7.45 -10.62
CA ASN A 753 8.72 -8.90 -10.55
C ASN A 753 8.76 -9.49 -11.96
N SER A 754 9.63 -8.98 -12.83
CA SER A 754 10.00 -9.72 -14.05
C SER A 754 10.73 -11.02 -13.65
N ALA A 755 10.74 -12.01 -14.55
CA ALA A 755 11.49 -13.25 -14.28
C ALA A 755 12.98 -12.97 -14.06
N GLU A 756 13.55 -12.08 -14.89
CA GLU A 756 14.95 -11.63 -14.80
C GLU A 756 15.27 -10.95 -13.46
N GLU A 757 14.44 -10.01 -13.00
CA GLU A 757 14.68 -9.31 -11.72
C GLU A 757 14.58 -10.25 -10.52
N ARG A 758 13.67 -11.23 -10.56
CA ARG A 758 13.58 -12.25 -9.50
C ARG A 758 14.82 -13.13 -9.45
N LEU A 759 15.34 -13.54 -10.61
CA LEU A 759 16.58 -14.30 -10.74
C LEU A 759 17.78 -13.51 -10.21
N ARG A 760 17.94 -12.26 -10.66
CA ARG A 760 19.02 -11.35 -10.22
C ARG A 760 18.99 -11.11 -8.72
N LEU A 761 17.81 -10.85 -8.15
CA LEU A 761 17.69 -10.66 -6.70
C LEU A 761 18.07 -11.91 -5.90
N PHE A 762 17.66 -13.09 -6.37
CA PHE A 762 18.03 -14.35 -5.72
C PHE A 762 19.55 -14.58 -5.82
N PHE A 763 20.14 -14.35 -7.00
CA PHE A 763 21.59 -14.41 -7.23
C PHE A 763 22.37 -13.44 -6.32
N VAL A 764 21.90 -12.20 -6.16
CA VAL A 764 22.49 -11.22 -5.23
C VAL A 764 22.48 -11.78 -3.80
N GLY A 765 21.36 -12.34 -3.36
CA GLY A 765 21.23 -12.98 -2.05
C GLY A 765 22.21 -14.13 -1.83
N MET A 766 22.36 -15.03 -2.81
CA MET A 766 23.30 -16.16 -2.75
C MET A 766 24.75 -15.68 -2.62
N THR A 767 25.14 -14.67 -3.40
CA THR A 767 26.52 -14.15 -3.47
C THR A 767 26.90 -13.22 -2.31
N ARG A 768 26.02 -13.08 -1.30
CA ARG A 768 26.37 -12.45 -0.02
C ARG A 768 27.14 -13.41 0.89
N ALA A 769 27.00 -14.72 0.68
CA ALA A 769 27.67 -15.75 1.48
C ALA A 769 29.15 -15.89 1.10
N ARG A 770 30.03 -15.96 2.08
CA ARG A 770 31.46 -16.25 1.89
C ARG A 770 31.76 -17.75 1.98
N GLN A 771 31.18 -18.44 2.97
CA GLN A 771 31.52 -19.83 3.31
C GLN A 771 30.31 -20.77 3.29
N GLN A 772 29.16 -20.34 3.84
CA GLN A 772 27.99 -21.20 4.01
C GLN A 772 26.72 -20.52 3.49
N LEU A 773 25.97 -21.24 2.64
CA LEU A 773 24.69 -20.80 2.09
C LEU A 773 23.61 -21.84 2.36
N TYR A 774 22.52 -21.42 2.98
CA TYR A 774 21.33 -22.26 3.21
C TYR A 774 20.13 -21.67 2.47
N ILE A 775 19.54 -22.45 1.57
CA ILE A 775 18.31 -22.10 0.86
C ILE A 775 17.18 -22.94 1.44
N THR A 776 16.26 -22.32 2.16
CA THR A 776 15.20 -23.02 2.89
C THR A 776 13.86 -22.91 2.17
N GLN A 777 13.05 -23.97 2.25
CA GLN A 777 11.68 -23.98 1.74
C GLN A 777 10.76 -24.83 2.62
N ALA A 778 9.48 -24.47 2.66
CA ALA A 778 8.40 -25.30 3.15
C ALA A 778 7.62 -26.00 2.01
N GLU A 779 7.17 -27.22 2.23
CA GLU A 779 6.27 -27.96 1.32
C GLU A 779 4.81 -27.50 1.44
N GLN A 780 4.40 -27.04 2.62
CA GLN A 780 3.06 -26.55 2.89
C GLN A 780 3.09 -25.20 3.63
N ALA A 781 2.15 -24.34 3.29
CA ALA A 781 1.87 -23.12 4.04
C ALA A 781 1.23 -23.47 5.39
N ASP A 782 1.27 -22.53 6.34
CA ASP A 782 0.60 -22.69 7.64
C ASP A 782 -0.92 -22.91 7.51
N SER A 783 -1.52 -22.55 6.36
CA SER A 783 -2.92 -22.82 6.02
C SER A 783 -3.20 -24.21 5.42
N GLY A 784 -2.19 -25.08 5.31
CA GLY A 784 -2.28 -26.41 4.68
C GLY A 784 -2.22 -26.39 3.15
N LYS A 785 -2.02 -25.24 2.53
CA LYS A 785 -1.87 -25.13 1.07
C LYS A 785 -0.48 -25.58 0.62
N GLU A 786 -0.41 -26.42 -0.40
CA GLU A 786 0.85 -26.87 -0.99
C GLU A 786 1.64 -25.71 -1.62
N LEU A 787 2.95 -25.68 -1.32
CA LEU A 787 3.92 -24.70 -1.80
C LEU A 787 4.94 -25.38 -2.72
N ALA A 788 4.94 -24.97 -3.98
CA ALA A 788 5.96 -25.41 -4.94
C ALA A 788 7.25 -24.62 -4.74
N ILE A 789 8.40 -25.29 -4.90
CA ILE A 789 9.72 -24.65 -5.01
C ILE A 789 9.74 -23.59 -6.12
N ALA A 790 10.60 -22.58 -5.99
CA ALA A 790 10.84 -21.63 -7.07
C ALA A 790 11.32 -22.33 -8.35
N ASP A 791 10.69 -22.03 -9.49
CA ASP A 791 10.90 -22.74 -10.76
C ASP A 791 12.38 -22.85 -11.17
N PHE A 792 13.16 -21.79 -10.99
CA PHE A 792 14.58 -21.75 -11.36
C PHE A 792 15.49 -22.59 -10.44
N LEU A 793 15.02 -22.96 -9.25
CA LEU A 793 15.72 -23.88 -8.36
C LEU A 793 15.39 -25.35 -8.68
N ALA A 794 14.23 -25.63 -9.26
CA ALA A 794 13.91 -26.97 -9.75
C ALA A 794 14.85 -27.38 -10.91
N ALA A 795 15.30 -26.40 -11.70
CA ALA A 795 16.17 -26.59 -12.85
C ALA A 795 17.69 -26.56 -12.53
N ALA A 796 18.09 -26.24 -11.29
CA ALA A 796 19.49 -26.06 -10.88
C ALA A 796 19.99 -27.21 -9.97
N PRO A 797 20.62 -28.27 -10.51
CA PRO A 797 20.92 -29.50 -9.76
C PRO A 797 22.15 -29.42 -8.83
N ALA A 798 22.95 -28.35 -8.84
CA ALA A 798 24.22 -28.31 -8.08
C ALA A 798 24.10 -27.88 -6.60
N VAL A 799 22.91 -27.55 -6.11
CA VAL A 799 22.74 -27.30 -4.67
C VAL A 799 22.53 -28.64 -3.96
N HIS A 800 23.44 -28.99 -3.04
CA HIS A 800 23.31 -30.21 -2.25
C HIS A 800 22.00 -30.19 -1.47
N THR A 801 21.17 -31.22 -1.63
CA THR A 801 19.94 -31.36 -0.84
C THR A 801 20.26 -32.24 0.36
N ALA A 802 20.12 -31.72 1.57
CA ALA A 802 20.25 -32.54 2.77
C ALA A 802 18.90 -32.71 3.46
N THR A 803 18.67 -33.90 4.00
CA THR A 803 17.49 -34.22 4.80
C THR A 803 17.80 -33.90 6.25
N HIS A 804 17.07 -32.95 6.82
CA HIS A 804 17.19 -32.59 8.23
C HIS A 804 16.04 -33.16 9.06
N ALA A 805 16.30 -33.40 10.34
CA ALA A 805 15.24 -33.75 11.28
C ALA A 805 14.23 -32.59 11.39
N THR A 806 12.95 -32.92 11.31
CA THR A 806 11.88 -31.93 11.46
C THR A 806 11.77 -31.51 12.93
N PRO A 807 11.86 -30.20 13.25
CA PRO A 807 11.62 -29.72 14.61
C PRO A 807 10.19 -30.01 15.06
N ASN A 808 9.98 -30.34 16.34
CA ASN A 808 8.63 -30.33 16.90
C ASN A 808 8.18 -28.86 17.08
N VAL A 809 6.99 -28.53 16.55
CA VAL A 809 6.44 -27.16 16.51
C VAL A 809 5.19 -27.01 17.39
N ASP A 810 4.91 -27.98 18.27
CA ASP A 810 3.79 -27.90 19.22
C ASP A 810 3.85 -26.62 20.07
N GLY A 811 2.88 -25.71 19.87
CA GLY A 811 2.63 -24.57 20.78
C GLY A 811 2.86 -23.16 20.24
N LEU A 812 3.27 -22.97 18.98
CA LEU A 812 3.49 -21.63 18.39
C LEU A 812 2.49 -21.34 17.27
N ALA A 813 1.23 -21.14 17.63
CA ALA A 813 0.28 -20.51 16.73
C ALA A 813 0.72 -19.05 16.47
N PRO A 814 0.63 -18.55 15.22
CA PRO A 814 0.89 -17.15 14.94
C PRO A 814 -0.09 -16.26 15.70
N GLN A 815 0.40 -15.48 16.66
CA GLN A 815 -0.33 -14.36 17.25
C GLN A 815 -0.47 -13.25 16.19
N HIS A 816 -1.36 -13.46 15.22
CA HIS A 816 -1.75 -12.46 14.24
C HIS A 816 -3.25 -12.22 14.30
N THR A 817 -3.73 -11.54 15.34
CA THR A 817 -5.08 -10.93 15.37
C THR A 817 -5.15 -9.79 16.40
N ALA A 818 -4.34 -8.73 16.24
CA ALA A 818 -4.48 -7.54 17.09
C ALA A 818 -5.57 -6.56 16.61
N THR A 819 -6.09 -6.69 15.39
CA THR A 819 -6.97 -5.66 14.79
C THR A 819 -8.46 -6.00 14.81
N THR A 820 -8.90 -7.09 15.43
CA THR A 820 -10.34 -7.45 15.42
C THR A 820 -10.92 -7.99 16.74
N GLU A 821 -10.21 -7.94 17.88
CA GLU A 821 -10.66 -8.61 19.12
C GLU A 821 -11.10 -7.70 20.28
N TRP A 822 -11.28 -6.39 20.10
CA TRP A 822 -11.67 -5.53 21.24
C TRP A 822 -13.00 -5.97 21.90
N TYR A 823 -13.88 -6.61 21.13
CA TYR A 823 -15.15 -7.15 21.62
C TYR A 823 -15.06 -8.59 22.12
N SER A 824 -13.94 -9.30 21.96
CA SER A 824 -13.78 -10.69 22.43
C SER A 824 -14.08 -10.87 23.93
N PRO A 825 -13.62 -9.98 24.83
CA PRO A 825 -14.02 -10.01 26.24
C PRO A 825 -15.51 -9.76 26.48
N LEU A 826 -16.17 -9.01 25.59
CA LEU A 826 -17.61 -8.72 25.67
C LEU A 826 -18.49 -9.88 25.20
N LEU A 827 -17.96 -10.70 24.29
CA LEU A 827 -18.68 -11.85 23.70
C LEU A 827 -18.50 -13.13 24.51
N SER A 828 -17.44 -13.24 25.32
CA SER A 828 -17.09 -14.44 26.10
C SER A 828 -17.78 -14.57 27.46
N LEU A 829 -18.86 -13.80 27.70
CA LEU A 829 -19.60 -13.88 28.95
C LEU A 829 -20.37 -15.23 29.07
N PRO A 830 -20.43 -15.83 30.28
CA PRO A 830 -21.21 -17.04 30.49
C PRO A 830 -22.68 -16.85 30.15
N HIS A 831 -23.31 -17.86 29.55
CA HIS A 831 -24.73 -17.84 29.13
C HIS A 831 -25.69 -17.37 30.23
N ALA A 832 -25.52 -17.88 31.46
CA ALA A 832 -26.33 -17.47 32.61
C ALA A 832 -26.26 -15.96 32.89
N THR A 833 -25.07 -15.36 32.71
CA THR A 833 -24.87 -13.93 32.84
C THR A 833 -25.57 -13.18 31.72
N MET A 834 -25.46 -13.65 30.47
CA MET A 834 -26.15 -13.02 29.34
C MET A 834 -27.67 -13.02 29.54
N GLN A 835 -28.21 -14.15 29.99
CA GLN A 835 -29.64 -14.31 30.29
C GLN A 835 -30.11 -13.33 31.37
N GLN A 836 -29.32 -13.13 32.43
CA GLN A 836 -29.63 -12.20 33.51
C GLN A 836 -29.84 -10.76 33.00
N TYR A 837 -29.02 -10.30 32.05
CA TYR A 837 -29.08 -8.92 31.54
C TYR A 837 -30.04 -8.73 30.36
N LEU A 838 -30.19 -9.73 29.49
CA LEU A 838 -30.94 -9.63 28.24
C LEU A 838 -32.36 -10.20 28.29
N ALA A 839 -32.74 -10.99 29.30
CA ALA A 839 -34.07 -11.61 29.38
C ALA A 839 -35.23 -10.60 29.19
N GLY A 840 -35.13 -9.42 29.82
CA GLY A 840 -36.14 -8.36 29.66
C GLY A 840 -36.21 -7.78 28.25
N ALA A 841 -35.08 -7.69 27.54
CA ALA A 841 -35.03 -7.23 26.15
C ALA A 841 -35.58 -8.30 25.19
N LEU A 842 -35.23 -9.57 25.41
CA LEU A 842 -35.71 -10.71 24.63
C LEU A 842 -37.22 -10.92 24.72
N ALA A 843 -37.82 -10.68 25.90
CA ALA A 843 -39.25 -10.83 26.12
C ALA A 843 -40.11 -9.91 25.22
N GLN A 844 -39.56 -8.76 24.81
CA GLN A 844 -40.24 -7.79 23.92
C GLN A 844 -39.61 -7.75 22.52
N TYR A 845 -38.66 -8.64 22.23
CA TYR A 845 -37.90 -8.61 21.00
C TYR A 845 -38.76 -8.93 19.79
N ARG A 846 -38.48 -8.25 18.67
CA ARG A 846 -39.13 -8.47 17.37
C ARG A 846 -38.10 -8.44 16.26
N LEU A 847 -38.20 -9.39 15.34
CA LEU A 847 -37.31 -9.55 14.21
C LEU A 847 -37.70 -8.60 13.07
N SER A 848 -36.71 -8.02 12.38
CA SER A 848 -36.90 -7.13 11.23
C SER A 848 -36.01 -7.55 10.07
N ALA A 849 -36.28 -7.07 8.85
CA ALA A 849 -35.43 -7.34 7.70
C ALA A 849 -33.96 -6.94 7.93
N THR A 850 -33.73 -5.81 8.61
CA THR A 850 -32.39 -5.36 8.98
C THR A 850 -31.72 -6.32 9.95
N HIS A 851 -32.45 -6.88 10.91
CA HIS A 851 -31.93 -7.87 11.86
C HIS A 851 -31.49 -9.16 11.15
N VAL A 852 -32.31 -9.67 10.22
CA VAL A 852 -32.00 -10.87 9.43
C VAL A 852 -30.73 -10.64 8.61
N ASN A 853 -30.69 -9.54 7.86
CA ASN A 853 -29.55 -9.20 7.03
C ASN A 853 -28.27 -8.93 7.83
N ALA A 854 -28.38 -8.40 9.06
CA ALA A 854 -27.23 -8.23 9.93
C ALA A 854 -26.70 -9.57 10.47
N PHE A 855 -27.61 -10.50 10.82
CA PHE A 855 -27.24 -11.80 11.39
C PHE A 855 -26.53 -12.71 10.38
N ILE A 856 -27.00 -12.76 9.13
CA ILE A 856 -26.45 -13.66 8.08
C ILE A 856 -25.21 -13.10 7.37
N ASN A 857 -24.85 -11.84 7.61
CA ASN A 857 -23.75 -11.19 6.89
C ASN A 857 -22.40 -11.55 7.50
N VAL A 858 -21.87 -12.72 7.13
CA VAL A 858 -20.55 -13.21 7.56
C VAL A 858 -19.42 -12.27 7.15
N ALA A 859 -19.57 -11.52 6.05
CA ALA A 859 -18.58 -10.53 5.61
C ALA A 859 -18.52 -9.27 6.50
N ARG A 860 -19.50 -9.06 7.40
CA ARG A 860 -19.55 -7.91 8.32
C ARG A 860 -19.71 -8.33 9.79
N GLY A 861 -19.24 -9.53 10.14
CA GLY A 861 -19.14 -10.04 11.52
C GLY A 861 -20.35 -10.83 12.03
N GLY A 862 -21.36 -11.07 11.19
CA GLY A 862 -22.41 -12.07 11.45
C GLY A 862 -23.15 -11.97 12.80
N PRO A 863 -23.47 -13.11 13.46
CA PRO A 863 -24.20 -13.18 14.73
C PRO A 863 -23.58 -12.36 15.87
N GLN A 864 -22.25 -12.30 15.94
CA GLN A 864 -21.53 -11.56 16.97
C GLN A 864 -21.70 -10.04 16.81
N ALA A 865 -21.57 -9.54 15.57
CA ALA A 865 -21.85 -8.13 15.26
C ALA A 865 -23.33 -7.80 15.51
N PHE A 866 -24.23 -8.76 15.31
CA PHE A 866 -25.64 -8.61 15.63
C PHE A 866 -25.87 -8.45 17.13
N LEU A 867 -25.26 -9.27 18.00
CA LEU A 867 -25.35 -9.14 19.45
C LEU A 867 -24.92 -7.74 19.92
N LEU A 868 -23.77 -7.26 19.47
CA LEU A 868 -23.23 -5.95 19.85
C LEU A 868 -24.14 -4.79 19.42
N ARG A 869 -24.60 -4.78 18.17
CA ARG A 869 -25.35 -3.64 17.60
C ARG A 869 -26.84 -3.66 17.92
N HIS A 870 -27.47 -4.84 17.91
CA HIS A 870 -28.93 -4.95 17.95
C HIS A 870 -29.49 -5.40 19.29
N LEU A 871 -28.73 -6.12 20.12
CA LEU A 871 -29.17 -6.53 21.46
C LEU A 871 -28.53 -5.70 22.57
N LEU A 872 -27.23 -5.43 22.47
CA LEU A 872 -26.53 -4.59 23.44
C LEU A 872 -26.67 -3.11 23.12
N HIS A 873 -27.04 -2.74 21.89
CA HIS A 873 -27.17 -1.34 21.44
C HIS A 873 -25.88 -0.53 21.63
N MET A 874 -24.73 -1.16 21.36
CA MET A 874 -23.44 -0.48 21.36
C MET A 874 -23.49 0.70 20.39
N PRO A 875 -23.10 1.91 20.82
CA PRO A 875 -23.12 3.09 19.97
C PRO A 875 -22.15 2.92 18.80
N ALA A 876 -22.55 3.41 17.65
CA ALA A 876 -21.74 3.37 16.44
C ALA A 876 -21.87 4.70 15.70
N ALA A 877 -20.78 5.14 15.07
CA ALA A 877 -20.79 6.36 14.27
C ALA A 877 -21.71 6.15 13.06
N THR A 878 -22.57 7.12 12.78
CA THR A 878 -23.38 7.09 11.57
C THR A 878 -22.47 7.32 10.37
N SER A 879 -22.37 6.35 9.45
CA SER A 879 -21.53 6.53 8.27
C SER A 879 -22.03 7.70 7.40
N PRO A 880 -21.14 8.44 6.71
CA PRO A 880 -21.55 9.55 5.83
C PRO A 880 -22.57 9.12 4.77
N HIS A 881 -22.41 7.90 4.23
CA HIS A 881 -23.37 7.30 3.29
C HIS A 881 -24.74 7.02 3.90
N ALA A 882 -24.81 6.64 5.19
CA ALA A 882 -26.07 6.45 5.89
C ALA A 882 -26.77 7.79 6.17
N GLY A 883 -26.01 8.84 6.52
CA GLY A 883 -26.54 10.21 6.65
C GLY A 883 -27.08 10.73 5.31
N TYR A 884 -26.31 10.54 4.23
CA TYR A 884 -26.76 10.84 2.85
C TYR A 884 -28.05 10.09 2.49
N GLY A 885 -28.10 8.78 2.74
CA GLY A 885 -29.29 7.96 2.55
C GLY A 885 -30.50 8.52 3.29
N THR A 886 -30.35 8.75 4.60
CA THR A 886 -31.41 9.31 5.46
C THR A 886 -31.96 10.63 4.91
N ALA A 887 -31.10 11.53 4.44
CA ALA A 887 -31.52 12.80 3.84
C ALA A 887 -32.31 12.60 2.52
N ILE A 888 -31.93 11.62 1.70
CA ILE A 888 -32.67 11.26 0.47
C ILE A 888 -34.04 10.66 0.82
N HIS A 889 -34.10 9.69 1.74
CA HIS A 889 -35.38 9.08 2.16
C HIS A 889 -36.33 10.13 2.74
N ALA A 890 -35.82 11.06 3.57
CA ALA A 890 -36.64 12.15 4.12
C ALA A 890 -37.19 13.09 3.03
N ALA A 891 -36.43 13.35 1.95
CA ALA A 891 -36.90 14.16 0.83
C ALA A 891 -37.98 13.45 0.01
N LEU A 892 -37.84 12.15 -0.22
CA LEU A 892 -38.83 11.33 -0.93
C LEU A 892 -40.09 11.12 -0.09
N GLN A 893 -39.95 10.93 1.23
CA GLN A 893 -41.07 10.89 2.16
C GLN A 893 -41.89 12.18 2.06
N PHE A 894 -41.23 13.33 2.09
CA PHE A 894 -41.89 14.63 1.91
C PHE A 894 -42.66 14.72 0.58
N ALA A 895 -42.09 14.18 -0.51
CA ALA A 895 -42.75 14.17 -1.81
C ALA A 895 -44.04 13.34 -1.82
N HIS A 896 -44.01 12.15 -1.21
CA HIS A 896 -45.17 11.26 -1.08
C HIS A 896 -46.24 11.82 -0.15
N ASP A 897 -45.86 12.30 1.04
CA ASP A 897 -46.79 12.90 2.00
C ASP A 897 -47.52 14.10 1.40
N HIS A 898 -46.81 14.95 0.64
CA HIS A 898 -47.42 16.07 -0.08
C HIS A 898 -48.38 15.59 -1.19
N THR A 899 -47.98 14.59 -1.98
CA THR A 899 -48.82 14.03 -3.06
C THR A 899 -50.11 13.44 -2.50
N ARG A 900 -50.02 12.74 -1.38
CA ARG A 900 -51.18 12.18 -0.68
C ARG A 900 -52.11 13.24 -0.10
N ALA A 901 -51.55 14.34 0.44
CA ALA A 901 -52.34 15.41 1.03
C ALA A 901 -53.00 16.33 -0.03
N HIS A 902 -52.34 16.59 -1.16
CA HIS A 902 -52.76 17.60 -2.14
C HIS A 902 -53.18 17.05 -3.50
N GLY A 903 -53.06 15.74 -3.72
CA GLY A 903 -53.42 15.08 -4.98
C GLY A 903 -52.37 15.18 -6.10
N THR A 904 -51.38 16.07 -5.96
CA THR A 904 -50.30 16.27 -6.95
C THR A 904 -48.92 16.36 -6.27
N PRO A 905 -47.85 15.87 -6.95
CA PRO A 905 -46.51 15.92 -6.39
C PRO A 905 -45.95 17.35 -6.31
N PRO A 906 -45.16 17.68 -5.27
CA PRO A 906 -44.54 18.99 -5.15
C PRO A 906 -43.49 19.21 -6.26
N PRO A 907 -43.15 20.45 -6.62
CA PRO A 907 -42.14 20.72 -7.64
C PRO A 907 -40.77 20.13 -7.24
N ALA A 908 -39.98 19.66 -8.21
CA ALA A 908 -38.69 19.02 -7.95
C ALA A 908 -37.73 19.89 -7.12
N SER A 909 -37.78 21.21 -7.31
CA SER A 909 -37.01 22.18 -6.53
C SER A 909 -37.34 22.15 -5.02
N ALA A 910 -38.59 21.90 -4.65
CA ALA A 910 -38.98 21.77 -3.25
C ALA A 910 -38.44 20.48 -2.62
N ILE A 911 -38.46 19.36 -3.36
CA ILE A 911 -37.92 18.07 -2.92
C ILE A 911 -36.40 18.19 -2.69
N ILE A 912 -35.68 18.77 -3.65
CA ILE A 912 -34.23 19.00 -3.56
C ILE A 912 -33.87 19.97 -2.42
N SER A 913 -34.70 20.99 -2.18
CA SER A 913 -34.55 21.89 -1.03
C SER A 913 -34.70 21.16 0.30
N THR A 914 -35.69 20.27 0.42
CA THR A 914 -35.86 19.41 1.60
C THR A 914 -34.67 18.49 1.80
N PHE A 915 -34.16 17.84 0.75
CA PHE A 915 -32.92 17.06 0.81
C PHE A 915 -31.75 17.89 1.38
N THR A 916 -31.51 19.07 0.82
CA THR A 916 -30.40 19.94 1.24
C THR A 916 -30.52 20.33 2.73
N LYS A 917 -31.74 20.63 3.19
CA LYS A 917 -32.01 20.95 4.61
C LYS A 917 -31.79 19.75 5.54
N GLN A 918 -32.18 18.54 5.11
CA GLN A 918 -32.00 17.34 5.91
C GLN A 918 -30.54 16.88 5.93
N LEU A 919 -29.81 17.06 4.82
CA LEU A 919 -28.38 16.79 4.74
C LEU A 919 -27.59 17.73 5.67
N ALA A 920 -27.95 19.01 5.75
CA ALA A 920 -27.32 19.98 6.65
C ALA A 920 -27.52 19.67 8.15
N ARG A 921 -28.48 18.78 8.49
CA ARG A 921 -28.69 18.29 9.86
C ARG A 921 -27.91 17.01 10.16
N GLN A 922 -27.32 16.39 9.15
CA GLN A 922 -26.46 15.22 9.34
C GLN A 922 -25.10 15.69 9.85
N GLN A 923 -24.49 14.89 10.72
CA GLN A 923 -23.12 15.10 11.20
C GLN A 923 -22.13 14.73 10.08
N LEU A 924 -21.85 15.68 9.19
CA LEU A 924 -20.92 15.53 8.07
C LEU A 924 -19.82 16.59 8.18
N THR A 925 -18.58 16.23 7.84
CA THR A 925 -17.52 17.22 7.66
C THR A 925 -17.87 18.17 6.51
N GLN A 926 -17.22 19.33 6.45
CA GLN A 926 -17.46 20.32 5.40
C GLN A 926 -17.23 19.75 3.99
N GLN A 927 -16.20 18.91 3.83
CA GLN A 927 -15.88 18.24 2.57
C GLN A 927 -16.93 17.18 2.19
N GLU A 928 -17.33 16.34 3.15
CA GLU A 928 -18.38 15.33 2.92
C GLU A 928 -19.71 15.98 2.59
N HIS A 929 -20.08 17.04 3.32
CA HIS A 929 -21.30 17.79 3.05
C HIS A 929 -21.29 18.36 1.62
N ALA A 930 -20.18 18.95 1.18
CA ALA A 930 -20.06 19.45 -0.20
C ALA A 930 -20.19 18.31 -1.24
N HIS A 931 -19.51 17.19 -1.01
CA HIS A 931 -19.57 16.01 -1.88
C HIS A 931 -20.99 15.43 -1.99
N PHE A 932 -21.62 15.10 -0.85
CA PHE A 932 -22.95 14.49 -0.82
C PHE A 932 -24.06 15.45 -1.25
N ARG A 933 -23.89 16.76 -1.02
CA ARG A 933 -24.81 17.76 -1.55
C ARG A 933 -24.78 17.76 -3.07
N HIS A 934 -23.60 17.84 -3.67
CA HIS A 934 -23.46 17.82 -5.12
C HIS A 934 -24.02 16.52 -5.71
N LYS A 935 -23.56 15.38 -5.18
CA LYS A 935 -23.99 14.05 -5.59
C LYS A 935 -25.51 13.86 -5.47
N GLY A 936 -26.10 14.26 -4.35
CA GLY A 936 -27.53 14.10 -4.10
C GLY A 936 -28.41 15.01 -4.95
N VAL A 937 -27.99 16.24 -5.19
CA VAL A 937 -28.71 17.16 -6.10
C VAL A 937 -28.73 16.59 -7.52
N GLU A 938 -27.60 16.09 -8.02
CA GLU A 938 -27.50 15.47 -9.34
C GLU A 938 -28.38 14.22 -9.45
N ALA A 939 -28.23 13.28 -8.50
CA ALA A 939 -28.98 12.04 -8.47
C ALA A 939 -30.50 12.26 -8.36
N LEU A 940 -30.96 13.12 -7.44
CA LEU A 940 -32.38 13.45 -7.30
C LEU A 940 -32.93 14.16 -8.55
N THR A 941 -32.15 15.04 -9.18
CA THR A 941 -32.59 15.72 -10.40
C THR A 941 -32.84 14.70 -11.52
N ALA A 942 -31.88 13.79 -11.75
CA ALA A 942 -32.02 12.74 -12.75
C ALA A 942 -33.18 11.78 -12.42
N PHE A 943 -33.31 11.38 -11.15
CA PHE A 943 -34.35 10.48 -10.68
C PHE A 943 -35.75 11.08 -10.83
N LEU A 944 -35.96 12.32 -10.36
CA LEU A 944 -37.26 12.99 -10.41
C LEU A 944 -37.70 13.26 -11.84
N ALA A 945 -36.78 13.60 -12.75
CA ALA A 945 -37.10 13.76 -14.17
C ALA A 945 -37.76 12.52 -14.79
N HIS A 946 -37.39 11.32 -14.32
CA HIS A 946 -37.93 10.06 -14.82
C HIS A 946 -39.12 9.52 -14.00
N LYS A 947 -39.11 9.71 -12.67
CA LYS A 947 -40.01 8.99 -11.76
C LYS A 947 -41.04 9.87 -11.05
N GLN A 948 -40.91 11.19 -11.04
CA GLN A 948 -41.84 12.07 -10.31
C GLN A 948 -43.29 11.94 -10.81
N ALA A 949 -43.49 11.71 -12.12
CA ALA A 949 -44.82 11.49 -12.70
C ALA A 949 -45.50 10.19 -12.22
N SER A 950 -44.75 9.26 -11.63
CA SER A 950 -45.28 8.01 -11.06
C SER A 950 -45.77 8.15 -9.62
N PHE A 951 -45.67 9.34 -9.01
CA PHE A 951 -46.12 9.57 -7.64
C PHE A 951 -47.63 9.75 -7.60
N THR A 952 -48.31 8.94 -6.77
CA THR A 952 -49.78 8.86 -6.74
C THR A 952 -50.32 8.98 -5.31
N PRO A 953 -51.55 9.51 -5.10
CA PRO A 953 -52.08 9.71 -3.75
C PRO A 953 -52.33 8.43 -2.93
N ASN A 954 -52.37 7.27 -3.58
CA ASN A 954 -52.50 5.95 -2.93
C ASN A 954 -51.16 5.37 -2.43
N GLN A 955 -50.05 6.08 -2.65
CA GLN A 955 -48.75 5.74 -2.07
C GLN A 955 -48.64 6.30 -0.66
N GLN A 956 -48.34 5.42 0.29
CA GLN A 956 -48.12 5.77 1.69
C GLN A 956 -46.64 5.63 2.00
N ALA A 957 -45.97 6.75 2.30
CA ALA A 957 -44.59 6.71 2.74
C ALA A 957 -44.47 6.23 4.19
N GLU A 958 -43.35 5.58 4.49
CA GLU A 958 -42.91 5.23 5.84
C GLU A 958 -43.92 4.36 6.62
N LEU A 959 -44.56 3.43 5.93
CA LEU A 959 -45.59 2.55 6.48
C LEU A 959 -44.99 1.61 7.56
N SER A 960 -45.44 1.76 8.80
CA SER A 960 -44.92 1.02 9.96
C SER A 960 -45.80 -0.18 10.35
N PHE A 961 -45.15 -1.31 10.60
CA PHE A 961 -45.77 -2.56 11.06
C PHE A 961 -45.60 -2.80 12.57
N ALA A 962 -44.98 -1.87 13.30
CA ALA A 962 -44.63 -2.04 14.72
C ALA A 962 -45.82 -2.29 15.66
N ARG A 963 -47.04 -1.87 15.30
CA ARG A 963 -48.27 -2.09 16.10
C ARG A 963 -49.23 -3.10 15.49
N GLN A 964 -48.78 -3.87 14.49
CA GLN A 964 -49.64 -4.75 13.70
C GLN A 964 -49.64 -6.22 14.13
N GLN A 965 -48.93 -6.56 15.22
CA GLN A 965 -48.83 -7.91 15.78
C GLN A 965 -48.50 -9.00 14.73
N ALA A 966 -47.66 -8.69 13.74
CA ALA A 966 -47.23 -9.64 12.70
C ALA A 966 -46.41 -10.79 13.33
N GLN A 967 -46.76 -12.04 13.01
CA GLN A 967 -46.08 -13.23 13.53
C GLN A 967 -46.02 -14.35 12.47
N LEU A 968 -44.92 -15.09 12.47
CA LEU A 968 -44.72 -16.34 11.73
C LEU A 968 -44.42 -17.45 12.74
N GLY A 969 -45.41 -18.30 13.06
CA GLY A 969 -45.27 -19.26 14.16
C GLY A 969 -44.88 -18.55 15.48
N PRO A 970 -43.76 -18.91 16.14
CA PRO A 970 -43.27 -18.23 17.34
C PRO A 970 -42.49 -16.93 17.05
N VAL A 971 -42.20 -16.61 15.78
CA VAL A 971 -41.35 -15.49 15.39
C VAL A 971 -42.17 -14.20 15.34
N ALA A 972 -41.91 -13.26 16.24
CA ALA A 972 -42.55 -11.96 16.23
C ALA A 972 -41.84 -11.00 15.25
N LEU A 973 -42.59 -10.39 14.33
CA LEU A 973 -42.07 -9.59 13.23
C LEU A 973 -42.36 -8.09 13.41
N THR A 974 -41.47 -7.25 12.91
CA THR A 974 -41.63 -5.79 12.83
C THR A 974 -40.88 -5.24 11.62
N GLY A 975 -41.25 -4.04 11.18
CA GLY A 975 -40.57 -3.39 10.07
C GLY A 975 -41.23 -2.09 9.68
N LYS A 976 -40.55 -1.36 8.80
CA LYS A 976 -41.02 -0.14 8.16
C LYS A 976 -40.68 -0.24 6.69
N VAL A 977 -41.62 0.15 5.85
CA VAL A 977 -41.48 0.14 4.40
C VAL A 977 -41.40 1.58 3.92
N ASP A 978 -40.47 1.89 3.01
CA ASP A 978 -40.28 3.24 2.49
C ASP A 978 -41.54 3.78 1.83
N VAL A 979 -42.13 3.04 0.90
CA VAL A 979 -43.40 3.39 0.25
C VAL A 979 -44.24 2.14 0.01
N ALA A 980 -45.51 2.21 0.38
CA ALA A 980 -46.51 1.19 0.08
C ALA A 980 -47.62 1.79 -0.80
N THR A 981 -47.77 1.27 -2.01
CA THR A 981 -48.92 1.57 -2.87
C THR A 981 -50.07 0.66 -2.44
N VAL A 982 -51.14 1.26 -1.91
CA VAL A 982 -52.30 0.52 -1.38
C VAL A 982 -53.51 0.74 -2.28
N ASP A 983 -54.06 -0.34 -2.82
CA ASP A 983 -55.36 -0.32 -3.49
C ASP A 983 -56.44 -0.84 -2.52
N GLU A 984 -57.25 0.06 -2.01
CA GLU A 984 -58.32 -0.28 -1.07
C GLU A 984 -59.48 -1.06 -1.72
N THR A 985 -59.65 -0.95 -3.04
CA THR A 985 -60.72 -1.59 -3.80
C THR A 985 -60.34 -3.01 -4.21
N ALA A 986 -59.16 -3.19 -4.82
CA ALA A 986 -58.63 -4.49 -5.19
C ALA A 986 -58.04 -5.26 -3.99
N LYS A 987 -57.95 -4.61 -2.82
CA LYS A 987 -57.26 -5.13 -1.62
C LYS A 987 -55.87 -5.62 -1.96
N THR A 988 -55.06 -4.78 -2.61
CA THR A 988 -53.67 -5.10 -2.93
C THR A 988 -52.69 -4.14 -2.29
N ILE A 989 -51.49 -4.63 -1.99
CA ILE A 989 -50.37 -3.83 -1.49
C ILE A 989 -49.12 -4.13 -2.31
N ARG A 990 -48.49 -3.07 -2.82
CA ARG A 990 -47.20 -3.13 -3.52
C ARG A 990 -46.18 -2.29 -2.77
N VAL A 991 -44.98 -2.80 -2.60
CA VAL A 991 -43.92 -2.14 -1.83
C VAL A 991 -42.84 -1.60 -2.76
N ILE A 992 -42.39 -0.38 -2.51
CA ILE A 992 -41.24 0.25 -3.14
C ILE A 992 -40.22 0.57 -2.05
N ASP A 993 -38.97 0.16 -2.25
CA ASP A 993 -37.85 0.44 -1.35
C ASP A 993 -36.76 1.20 -2.13
N TYR A 994 -36.34 2.35 -1.60
CA TYR A 994 -35.41 3.25 -2.26
C TYR A 994 -33.97 2.91 -1.89
N LYS A 995 -33.09 2.85 -2.90
CA LYS A 995 -31.66 2.57 -2.71
C LYS A 995 -30.80 3.72 -3.20
N THR A 996 -29.93 4.21 -2.31
CA THR A 996 -28.94 5.26 -2.59
C THR A 996 -27.55 4.71 -2.90
N SER A 997 -27.42 3.39 -3.10
CA SER A 997 -26.20 2.74 -3.55
C SER A 997 -26.09 2.75 -5.08
N ALA A 998 -24.92 2.35 -5.60
CA ALA A 998 -24.73 2.11 -7.03
C ALA A 998 -25.84 1.21 -7.60
N PRO A 999 -26.34 1.49 -8.83
CA PRO A 999 -27.47 0.79 -9.41
C PRO A 999 -27.13 -0.66 -9.79
N LEU A 1000 -28.04 -1.58 -9.48
CA LEU A 1000 -28.00 -2.96 -9.95
C LEU A 1000 -28.96 -3.14 -11.14
N SER A 1001 -28.46 -3.72 -12.23
CA SER A 1001 -29.26 -4.01 -13.43
C SER A 1001 -29.84 -5.43 -13.46
N SER A 1002 -29.41 -6.34 -12.58
CA SER A 1002 -29.94 -7.70 -12.50
C SER A 1002 -29.75 -8.32 -11.11
N TRP A 1003 -30.58 -9.34 -10.80
CA TRP A 1003 -30.43 -10.19 -9.60
C TRP A 1003 -29.21 -11.14 -9.66
N ARG A 1004 -28.50 -11.24 -10.80
CA ARG A 1004 -27.34 -12.13 -10.99
C ARG A 1004 -26.11 -11.34 -11.49
N PRO A 1005 -25.55 -10.45 -10.66
CA PRO A 1005 -24.38 -9.66 -11.05
C PRO A 1005 -23.08 -10.49 -11.07
N SER A 1006 -22.07 -9.98 -11.77
CA SER A 1006 -20.80 -10.71 -12.00
C SER A 1006 -19.84 -10.68 -10.81
N THR A 1007 -19.85 -9.62 -9.99
CA THR A 1007 -18.92 -9.43 -8.86
C THR A 1007 -19.54 -9.88 -7.54
N ASP A 1008 -18.73 -10.47 -6.64
CA ASP A 1008 -19.25 -11.00 -5.37
C ASP A 1008 -19.84 -9.93 -4.46
N TYR A 1009 -19.26 -8.73 -4.44
CA TYR A 1009 -19.82 -7.58 -3.74
C TYR A 1009 -21.28 -7.30 -4.16
N HIS A 1010 -21.54 -7.25 -5.48
CA HIS A 1010 -22.89 -7.02 -5.99
C HIS A 1010 -23.80 -8.24 -5.78
N LYS A 1011 -23.27 -9.47 -5.76
CA LYS A 1011 -24.07 -10.68 -5.47
C LYS A 1011 -24.61 -10.66 -4.04
N ILE A 1012 -23.77 -10.35 -3.05
CA ILE A 1012 -24.19 -10.20 -1.65
C ILE A 1012 -25.24 -9.10 -1.53
N GLN A 1013 -25.04 -7.97 -2.22
CA GLN A 1013 -25.99 -6.86 -2.21
C GLN A 1013 -27.35 -7.27 -2.82
N ALA A 1014 -27.35 -7.93 -3.98
CA ALA A 1014 -28.56 -8.42 -4.61
C ALA A 1014 -29.30 -9.43 -3.71
N HIS A 1015 -28.58 -10.35 -3.07
CA HIS A 1015 -29.15 -11.31 -2.12
C HIS A 1015 -29.81 -10.61 -0.93
N THR A 1016 -29.09 -9.67 -0.30
CA THR A 1016 -29.58 -8.87 0.84
C THR A 1016 -30.89 -8.14 0.49
N TYR A 1017 -30.95 -7.52 -0.69
CA TYR A 1017 -32.15 -6.80 -1.13
C TYR A 1017 -33.31 -7.74 -1.46
N ARG A 1018 -33.02 -8.94 -1.99
CA ARG A 1018 -34.06 -9.95 -2.26
C ARG A 1018 -34.69 -10.43 -0.95
N GLN A 1019 -33.88 -10.75 0.05
CA GLN A 1019 -34.35 -11.14 1.39
C GLN A 1019 -35.19 -10.04 2.05
N GLN A 1020 -34.80 -8.77 1.88
CA GLN A 1020 -35.57 -7.63 2.39
C GLN A 1020 -36.97 -7.55 1.78
N LEU A 1021 -37.11 -7.72 0.46
CA LEU A 1021 -38.42 -7.72 -0.20
C LEU A 1021 -39.28 -8.94 0.17
N LEU A 1022 -38.66 -10.12 0.34
CA LEU A 1022 -39.35 -11.31 0.87
C LEU A 1022 -39.89 -11.07 2.28
N PHE A 1023 -39.10 -10.41 3.13
CA PHE A 1023 -39.54 -10.02 4.48
C PHE A 1023 -40.74 -9.06 4.45
N TYR A 1024 -40.73 -8.07 3.55
CA TYR A 1024 -41.87 -7.15 3.40
C TYR A 1024 -43.14 -7.85 2.90
N ARG A 1025 -43.00 -8.83 1.99
CA ARG A 1025 -44.11 -9.69 1.60
C ARG A 1025 -44.69 -10.44 2.81
N LEU A 1026 -43.82 -11.02 3.64
CA LEU A 1026 -44.23 -11.73 4.84
C LEU A 1026 -44.96 -10.79 5.82
N LEU A 1027 -44.43 -9.60 6.07
CA LEU A 1027 -45.08 -8.58 6.91
C LEU A 1027 -46.48 -8.22 6.41
N ALA A 1028 -46.64 -7.98 5.10
CA ALA A 1028 -47.92 -7.66 4.51
C ALA A 1028 -48.94 -8.79 4.69
N SER A 1029 -48.50 -10.06 4.58
CA SER A 1029 -49.38 -11.22 4.69
C SER A 1029 -49.76 -11.61 6.13
N THR A 1030 -48.93 -11.27 7.12
CA THR A 1030 -49.10 -11.71 8.52
C THR A 1030 -49.60 -10.61 9.46
N ALA A 1031 -49.48 -9.34 9.08
CA ALA A 1031 -49.90 -8.22 9.89
C ALA A 1031 -51.43 -8.13 10.05
N GLN A 1032 -51.91 -7.83 11.26
CA GLN A 1032 -53.33 -7.89 11.63
C GLN A 1032 -54.24 -7.07 10.71
N HIS A 1033 -53.84 -5.83 10.37
CA HIS A 1033 -54.62 -4.98 9.47
C HIS A 1033 -54.47 -5.36 7.99
N TRP A 1034 -53.32 -5.93 7.60
CA TRP A 1034 -52.94 -6.14 6.20
C TRP A 1034 -53.16 -7.57 5.70
N ARG A 1035 -53.45 -8.53 6.58
CA ARG A 1035 -53.69 -9.95 6.25
C ARG A 1035 -54.79 -10.21 5.21
N HIS A 1036 -55.66 -9.22 4.99
CA HIS A 1036 -56.74 -9.27 3.99
C HIS A 1036 -56.34 -8.64 2.64
N TYR A 1037 -55.11 -8.14 2.51
CA TYR A 1037 -54.56 -7.58 1.28
C TYR A 1037 -53.63 -8.60 0.60
N HIS A 1038 -53.75 -8.72 -0.71
CA HIS A 1038 -52.82 -9.51 -1.52
C HIS A 1038 -51.56 -8.69 -1.84
N PHE A 1039 -50.39 -9.28 -1.59
CA PHE A 1039 -49.12 -8.66 -1.96
C PHE A 1039 -48.92 -8.71 -3.48
N ALA A 1040 -49.03 -7.55 -4.13
CA ALA A 1040 -48.98 -7.43 -5.59
C ALA A 1040 -47.55 -7.37 -6.16
N GLY A 1041 -46.55 -7.07 -5.33
CA GLY A 1041 -45.15 -7.02 -5.76
C GLY A 1041 -44.26 -6.16 -4.87
N GLY A 1042 -42.95 -6.32 -5.03
CA GLY A 1042 -41.92 -5.51 -4.38
C GLY A 1042 -40.93 -5.01 -5.41
N GLU A 1043 -40.58 -3.73 -5.35
CA GLU A 1043 -39.68 -3.08 -6.30
C GLU A 1043 -38.58 -2.31 -5.56
N LEU A 1044 -37.34 -2.46 -6.01
CA LEU A 1044 -36.20 -1.62 -5.60
C LEU A 1044 -36.02 -0.51 -6.62
N GLN A 1045 -35.98 0.74 -6.17
CA GLN A 1045 -35.69 1.89 -7.04
C GLN A 1045 -34.36 2.52 -6.66
N PHE A 1046 -33.43 2.55 -7.61
CA PHE A 1046 -32.12 3.17 -7.42
C PHE A 1046 -32.18 4.65 -7.75
N ILE A 1047 -31.73 5.48 -6.81
CA ILE A 1047 -31.75 6.94 -6.96
C ILE A 1047 -30.59 7.40 -7.88
N GLU A 1048 -29.48 6.69 -7.87
CA GLU A 1048 -28.31 7.01 -8.69
C GLU A 1048 -28.44 6.45 -10.13
N PRO A 1049 -28.12 7.24 -11.16
CA PRO A 1049 -28.11 6.77 -12.54
C PRO A 1049 -26.94 5.80 -12.82
N THR A 1050 -27.08 4.97 -13.85
CA THR A 1050 -25.98 4.13 -14.35
C THR A 1050 -24.87 4.98 -14.99
N LYS A 1051 -23.71 4.38 -15.31
CA LYS A 1051 -22.65 5.07 -16.08
C LYS A 1051 -23.12 5.56 -17.46
N ALA A 1052 -24.21 5.01 -17.98
CA ALA A 1052 -24.85 5.46 -19.22
C ALA A 1052 -25.87 6.59 -19.01
N GLY A 1053 -26.21 6.93 -17.76
CA GLY A 1053 -27.18 7.96 -17.39
C GLY A 1053 -28.58 7.45 -17.04
N ASP A 1054 -28.83 6.14 -17.12
CA ASP A 1054 -30.18 5.57 -16.95
C ASP A 1054 -30.58 5.36 -15.48
N ILE A 1055 -31.85 5.62 -15.14
CA ILE A 1055 -32.45 5.25 -13.83
C ILE A 1055 -32.97 3.82 -13.89
N THR A 1056 -32.58 2.99 -12.93
CA THR A 1056 -32.89 1.54 -12.92
C THR A 1056 -33.81 1.15 -11.77
N SER A 1057 -34.56 0.07 -11.96
CA SER A 1057 -35.43 -0.51 -10.93
C SER A 1057 -35.38 -2.04 -11.04
N LEU A 1058 -35.49 -2.74 -9.91
CA LEU A 1058 -35.50 -4.21 -9.86
C LEU A 1058 -36.77 -4.72 -9.20
N GLU A 1059 -37.55 -5.48 -9.94
CA GLU A 1059 -38.75 -6.17 -9.46
C GLU A 1059 -38.39 -7.50 -8.79
N LEU A 1060 -39.07 -7.85 -7.69
CA LEU A 1060 -38.93 -9.14 -7.02
C LEU A 1060 -39.22 -10.33 -7.96
N GLY A 1061 -40.16 -10.15 -8.89
CA GLY A 1061 -40.61 -11.17 -9.83
C GLY A 1061 -41.47 -12.26 -9.18
N GLN A 1062 -41.60 -13.41 -9.85
CA GLN A 1062 -42.26 -14.58 -9.27
C GLN A 1062 -41.36 -15.22 -8.21
N VAL A 1063 -41.96 -15.54 -7.06
CA VAL A 1063 -41.30 -16.19 -5.92
C VAL A 1063 -41.95 -17.57 -5.76
N THR A 1064 -41.13 -18.62 -5.78
CA THR A 1064 -41.61 -20.01 -5.67
C THR A 1064 -42.03 -20.34 -4.23
N GLN A 1065 -42.88 -21.36 -4.04
CA GLN A 1065 -43.25 -21.79 -2.69
C GLN A 1065 -42.03 -22.32 -1.91
N SER A 1066 -41.15 -23.07 -2.58
CA SER A 1066 -39.90 -23.56 -1.99
C SER A 1066 -39.02 -22.43 -1.45
N GLU A 1067 -38.92 -21.31 -2.18
CA GLU A 1067 -38.13 -20.14 -1.73
C GLU A 1067 -38.71 -19.48 -0.48
N LEU A 1068 -40.05 -19.48 -0.33
CA LEU A 1068 -40.70 -19.00 0.88
C LEU A 1068 -40.49 -19.95 2.05
N ASP A 1069 -40.64 -21.25 1.83
CA ASP A 1069 -40.44 -22.26 2.87
C ASP A 1069 -38.99 -22.22 3.40
N ASP A 1070 -38.03 -22.07 2.49
CA ASP A 1070 -36.61 -21.89 2.82
C ASP A 1070 -36.34 -20.60 3.62
N PHE A 1071 -37.03 -19.51 3.29
CA PHE A 1071 -36.90 -18.24 4.01
C PHE A 1071 -37.56 -18.31 5.40
N ASP A 1072 -38.73 -18.92 5.52
CA ASP A 1072 -39.43 -19.12 6.79
C ASP A 1072 -38.61 -20.02 7.74
N ALA A 1073 -37.96 -21.05 7.20
CA ALA A 1073 -37.01 -21.89 7.93
C ALA A 1073 -35.80 -21.09 8.43
N LEU A 1074 -35.23 -20.22 7.59
CA LEU A 1074 -34.13 -19.33 7.97
C LEU A 1074 -34.54 -18.37 9.09
N LEU A 1075 -35.69 -17.71 8.98
CA LEU A 1075 -36.19 -16.80 10.03
C LEU A 1075 -36.41 -17.53 11.36
N SER A 1076 -36.92 -18.76 11.29
CA SER A 1076 -37.13 -19.60 12.48
C SER A 1076 -35.82 -20.03 13.13
N ALA A 1077 -34.80 -20.36 12.34
CA ALA A 1077 -33.46 -20.70 12.84
C ALA A 1077 -32.79 -19.48 13.52
N ILE A 1078 -32.81 -18.32 12.86
CA ILE A 1078 -32.28 -17.07 13.42
C ILE A 1078 -32.99 -16.70 14.72
N TRP A 1079 -34.33 -16.81 14.75
CA TRP A 1079 -35.11 -16.54 15.95
C TRP A 1079 -34.73 -17.45 17.12
N ARG A 1080 -34.51 -18.74 16.86
CA ARG A 1080 -34.09 -19.72 17.88
C ARG A 1080 -32.75 -19.35 18.48
N HIS A 1081 -31.76 -19.04 17.63
CA HIS A 1081 -30.42 -18.60 18.05
C HIS A 1081 -30.49 -17.33 18.90
N ILE A 1082 -31.23 -16.30 18.46
CA ILE A 1082 -31.40 -15.06 19.21
C ILE A 1082 -32.06 -15.30 20.58
N GLN A 1083 -33.14 -16.09 20.64
CA GLN A 1083 -33.85 -16.36 21.89
C GLN A 1083 -33.06 -17.28 22.84
N ALA A 1084 -32.22 -18.16 22.29
CA ALA A 1084 -31.30 -19.00 23.06
C ALA A 1084 -30.04 -18.25 23.52
N LEU A 1085 -29.81 -17.01 23.05
CA LEU A 1085 -28.54 -16.27 23.21
C LEU A 1085 -27.34 -17.06 22.69
N ASP A 1086 -27.55 -17.80 21.61
CA ASP A 1086 -26.54 -18.56 20.89
C ASP A 1086 -26.14 -17.79 19.62
N PHE A 1087 -24.85 -17.43 19.52
CA PHE A 1087 -24.32 -16.61 18.44
C PHE A 1087 -23.11 -17.33 17.82
N PRO A 1088 -23.34 -18.18 16.79
CA PRO A 1088 -22.29 -19.01 16.20
C PRO A 1088 -21.09 -18.20 15.71
N ASP A 1089 -19.89 -18.78 15.86
CA ASP A 1089 -18.68 -18.24 15.25
C ASP A 1089 -18.73 -18.43 13.73
N THR A 1090 -18.51 -17.34 12.98
CA THR A 1090 -18.51 -17.33 11.52
C THR A 1090 -17.11 -17.33 10.91
N SER A 1091 -16.04 -17.44 11.72
CA SER A 1091 -14.65 -17.37 11.27
C SER A 1091 -14.27 -18.44 10.23
N SER A 1092 -14.95 -19.58 10.21
CA SER A 1092 -14.74 -20.67 9.25
C SER A 1092 -15.37 -20.45 7.87
N TYR A 1093 -16.23 -19.44 7.71
CA TYR A 1093 -16.90 -19.15 6.44
C TYR A 1093 -16.13 -18.10 5.64
N SER A 1094 -16.07 -18.28 4.32
CA SER A 1094 -15.45 -17.27 3.45
C SER A 1094 -16.24 -15.94 3.50
N PRO A 1095 -15.57 -14.77 3.49
CA PRO A 1095 -16.23 -13.47 3.52
C PRO A 1095 -16.82 -13.06 2.16
N ASP A 1096 -17.31 -14.02 1.38
CA ASP A 1096 -17.85 -13.86 0.04
C ASP A 1096 -19.29 -14.40 -0.06
N TYR A 1097 -19.87 -14.32 -1.25
CA TYR A 1097 -21.24 -14.77 -1.47
C TYR A 1097 -21.44 -16.27 -1.19
N GLN A 1098 -20.42 -17.11 -1.41
CA GLN A 1098 -20.53 -18.54 -1.14
C GLN A 1098 -20.53 -18.83 0.36
N GLY A 1099 -19.74 -18.10 1.14
CA GLY A 1099 -19.74 -18.25 2.59
C GLY A 1099 -21.05 -17.81 3.24
N VAL A 1100 -21.70 -16.75 2.73
CA VAL A 1100 -23.05 -16.35 3.17
C VAL A 1100 -24.07 -17.48 2.93
N LEU A 1101 -24.08 -18.08 1.74
CA LEU A 1101 -25.00 -19.18 1.43
C LEU A 1101 -24.72 -20.43 2.28
N ALA A 1102 -23.45 -20.80 2.44
CA ALA A 1102 -23.06 -21.93 3.27
C ALA A 1102 -23.51 -21.75 4.73
N PHE A 1103 -23.38 -20.54 5.28
CA PHE A 1103 -23.85 -20.21 6.62
C PHE A 1103 -25.38 -20.28 6.73
N GLU A 1104 -26.12 -19.76 5.74
CA GLU A 1104 -27.59 -19.88 5.69
C GLU A 1104 -28.04 -21.35 5.63
N ASP A 1105 -27.35 -22.18 4.84
CA ASP A 1105 -27.62 -23.62 4.73
C ASP A 1105 -27.36 -24.35 6.05
N ASP A 1106 -26.28 -24.02 6.75
CA ASP A 1106 -25.95 -24.60 8.05
C ASP A 1106 -26.97 -24.21 9.13
N LEU A 1107 -27.39 -22.94 9.16
CA LEU A 1107 -28.45 -22.46 10.07
C LEU A 1107 -29.77 -23.20 9.84
N ARG A 1108 -30.18 -23.36 8.57
CA ARG A 1108 -31.43 -24.05 8.22
C ARG A 1108 -31.38 -25.54 8.54
N ALA A 1109 -30.24 -26.18 8.28
CA ALA A 1109 -30.03 -27.60 8.54
C ALA A 1109 -29.84 -27.93 10.03
N GLY A 1110 -29.65 -26.93 10.89
CA GLY A 1110 -29.36 -27.13 12.32
C GLY A 1110 -27.98 -27.78 12.54
N ARG A 1111 -27.03 -27.56 11.63
CA ARG A 1111 -25.64 -28.01 11.77
C ARG A 1111 -24.83 -27.10 12.70
N ILE A 1112 -25.35 -25.90 12.97
CA ILE A 1112 -24.81 -24.87 13.86
C ILE A 1112 -25.91 -24.25 14.71
#